data_AF-A0A4D9CP62-F1
#
_entry.id   AF-A0A4D9CP62-F1
#
_cell.length_a   1.000
_cell.length_b   1.000
_cell.length_c   1.000
_cell.angle_alpha   90.00
_cell.angle_beta   90.00
_cell.angle_gamma   90.00
#
_symmetry.space_group_name_H-M   'P 1'
#
loop_
_entity.id
_entity.type
_entity.pdbx_description
1 polymer ?
#
loop_
_entity_poly.entity_id
_entity_poly.type
_entity_poly.pdbx_seq_one_letter_code
_entity_poly.pdbx_strand_id
1 'polypeptide(L)'
;MRGLRLPKRVIAHRGTGTSSAFAPVNLARPRLSFLRPRPTASSAFSDHAPTPKNAIPNSIPGVHEELVNVEVNGWSITVPAYSTLLEAARAAGAFVPTLCAHPSIPARATCRICLVELETDHGVKEVVGPASATDARRVTKLVPVTKLVPACVTPVKEGCRIHTHSPDVLSNVRFVLQLLRAKHPNTCQTCDADGNCTFQDLLYRYQVEDVAPPGVRRTFTHHHEWDGGASIAAASDSQGPMPSEEDPFNAITFDPDKCVKCGRCVAICQRIQGVGAIGFVGRGVDEHVSTTRGLPLDRTKCIECGQCAAVCPTGAMRERHELFQVIDALEDQSRVKVAAVAPSVRVAMSEEFGLPPGRVSMGQIVAGLKLLGFDYVFDTNFSADLTIMEEGTELLSRLRKDPGAGPLPMFTSCCPGWINLVEKNYPELIPHLSSCKSPQGMMGALIKNVWAPRLERDPADVVSVSVMPCTAKKGEAHRPADRGATYSSKIDGPVPNNDYVLTTREIGRLFRLRKIALPALDAQVPDDPLGESTGAAVLFGATGGVMEAALRTAYELASGGQELPKMEMSDIRGLQGVKSSRVCIPNPDGKGPGAVVRVGVVHGTAETRALLERMKLGDPAAQFDFVEVMACRGGCIGGGGQSKSDDALVLQKRMAHVYNLDEKSELRKSHDNPSIQKLYESELGRPGSARSHALLHTHYSDRSEQTT
;
A
#
# COMPACT_ATOMS: atom_id res chain seq x y z
N MET A 1 42.67 51.11 -0.38
CA MET A 1 42.30 52.51 -0.11
C MET A 1 40.82 52.56 0.24
N ARG A 2 40.51 53.17 1.41
CA ARG A 2 39.25 53.78 1.93
C ARG A 2 37.94 53.49 1.16
N GLY A 3 36.80 53.03 1.72
CA GLY A 3 36.27 53.04 3.09
C GLY A 3 35.45 54.31 3.39
N LEU A 4 34.13 54.21 3.58
CA LEU A 4 33.19 55.16 4.25
C LEU A 4 31.76 54.54 4.15
N ARG A 5 31.03 54.06 5.18
CA ARG A 5 30.57 54.49 6.53
C ARG A 5 29.49 55.60 6.57
N LEU A 6 28.37 55.21 7.20
CA LEU A 6 27.12 55.89 7.61
C LEU A 6 27.28 57.24 8.35
N PRO A 7 26.16 57.97 8.57
CA PRO A 7 25.70 58.28 9.95
C PRO A 7 24.17 58.13 10.13
N LYS A 8 23.60 57.58 11.21
CA LYS A 8 23.44 57.95 12.65
C LYS A 8 22.44 59.09 12.98
N ARG A 9 21.50 58.74 13.88
CA ARG A 9 20.40 59.49 14.55
C ARG A 9 20.86 60.68 15.42
N VAL A 10 19.95 61.68 15.62
CA VAL A 10 19.81 62.61 16.79
C VAL A 10 18.33 63.10 16.81
N ILE A 11 17.42 62.71 17.72
CA ILE A 11 17.00 63.25 19.06
C ILE A 11 16.81 64.78 19.18
N ALA A 12 15.58 65.27 19.45
CA ALA A 12 15.27 66.26 20.52
C ALA A 12 13.77 66.59 20.66
N HIS A 13 13.43 67.12 21.85
CA HIS A 13 12.14 67.18 22.56
C HIS A 13 11.43 68.57 22.52
N ARG A 14 10.19 68.60 23.06
CA ARG A 14 9.36 69.72 23.61
C ARG A 14 8.67 70.61 22.56
N GLY A 15 7.40 71.01 22.67
CA GLY A 15 6.37 70.94 23.70
C GLY A 15 5.49 72.21 23.60
N THR A 16 4.17 72.10 23.86
CA THR A 16 3.24 73.10 24.48
C THR A 16 1.81 72.82 24.00
N GLY A 17 0.87 72.70 24.94
CA GLY A 17 -0.54 72.41 24.69
C GLY A 17 -1.49 73.59 24.95
N THR A 18 -2.78 73.24 24.90
CA THR A 18 -4.04 73.84 25.45
C THR A 18 -5.14 73.63 24.38
N SER A 19 -6.44 73.42 24.60
CA SER A 19 -7.32 72.97 25.69
C SER A 19 -8.75 73.14 25.15
N SER A 20 -9.65 72.15 25.25
CA SER A 20 -11.13 72.30 25.42
C SER A 20 -11.80 70.94 25.21
N ALA A 21 -12.15 70.23 26.27
CA ALA A 21 -13.46 70.30 26.95
C ALA A 21 -14.56 69.54 26.21
N PHE A 22 -14.91 68.35 26.70
CA PHE A 22 -16.26 67.80 26.66
C PHE A 22 -16.53 66.98 27.93
N ALA A 23 -17.57 67.38 28.65
CA ALA A 23 -18.15 66.72 29.82
C ALA A 23 -19.22 65.70 29.37
N PRO A 24 -19.67 64.79 30.25
CA PRO A 24 -20.18 63.47 29.88
C PRO A 24 -21.70 63.43 29.70
N VAL A 25 -22.18 62.52 28.83
CA VAL A 25 -23.59 62.15 28.77
C VAL A 25 -23.76 60.69 29.18
N ASN A 26 -24.66 60.53 30.13
CA ASN A 26 -25.07 59.34 30.85
C ASN A 26 -26.08 58.55 30.01
N LEU A 27 -25.80 57.29 29.67
CA LEU A 27 -26.82 56.37 29.13
C LEU A 27 -26.76 55.04 29.88
N ALA A 28 -27.95 54.66 30.35
CA ALA A 28 -28.21 53.59 31.29
C ALA A 28 -27.89 52.19 30.73
N ARG A 29 -27.49 51.31 31.66
CA ARG A 29 -27.20 49.88 31.46
C ARG A 29 -28.45 49.10 31.07
N PRO A 30 -28.37 48.16 30.09
CA PRO A 30 -29.09 46.91 30.17
C PRO A 30 -28.24 45.86 30.89
N ARG A 31 -28.84 45.13 31.84
CA ARG A 31 -28.26 43.95 32.47
C ARG A 31 -28.12 42.84 31.41
N LEU A 32 -26.90 42.58 30.95
CA LEU A 32 -26.54 41.33 30.29
C LEU A 32 -25.90 40.40 31.33
N SER A 33 -26.58 39.30 31.61
CA SER A 33 -26.09 38.17 32.40
C SER A 33 -24.75 37.67 31.85
N PHE A 34 -23.78 37.50 32.74
CA PHE A 34 -22.49 36.88 32.47
C PHE A 34 -22.67 35.51 31.78
N LEU A 35 -22.44 35.44 30.47
CA LEU A 35 -22.14 34.18 29.80
C LEU A 35 -20.61 34.04 29.74
N ARG A 36 -20.09 33.07 30.50
CA ARG A 36 -18.69 32.63 30.41
C ARG A 36 -18.38 32.19 28.97
N PRO A 37 -17.19 32.48 28.43
CA PRO A 37 -16.77 31.95 27.13
C PRO A 37 -16.70 30.42 27.19
N ARG A 38 -17.36 29.74 26.23
CA ARG A 38 -17.21 28.30 26.00
C ARG A 38 -15.82 28.05 25.40
N PRO A 39 -15.01 27.11 25.93
CA PRO A 39 -13.75 26.71 25.30
C PRO A 39 -14.04 25.93 24.01
N THR A 40 -13.35 26.28 22.93
CA THR A 40 -13.27 25.51 21.69
C THR A 40 -12.54 24.19 21.95
N ALA A 41 -13.20 23.08 21.62
CA ALA A 41 -12.75 21.73 21.90
C ALA A 41 -11.42 21.38 21.19
N SER A 42 -10.36 21.26 21.98
CA SER A 42 -9.24 20.36 21.70
C SER A 42 -9.74 18.91 21.81
N SER A 43 -9.37 18.05 20.86
CA SER A 43 -9.74 16.63 20.82
C SER A 43 -9.21 15.87 22.05
N ALA A 44 -10.05 15.79 23.10
CA ALA A 44 -9.91 14.86 24.19
C ALA A 44 -10.48 13.50 23.77
N PHE A 45 -9.74 12.43 24.06
CA PHE A 45 -10.22 11.05 24.00
C PHE A 45 -11.53 10.94 24.79
N SER A 46 -12.62 10.62 24.10
CA SER A 46 -13.93 10.36 24.69
C SER A 46 -14.12 8.84 24.78
N ASP A 47 -14.22 8.35 26.01
CA ASP A 47 -14.65 6.99 26.39
C ASP A 47 -16.14 6.79 26.05
N HIS A 48 -16.46 6.63 24.76
CA HIS A 48 -17.74 6.10 24.31
C HIS A 48 -17.49 4.83 23.50
N ALA A 49 -17.70 3.70 24.17
CA ALA A 49 -17.79 2.39 23.54
C ALA A 49 -18.90 2.43 22.47
N PRO A 50 -18.60 2.15 21.19
CA PRO A 50 -19.65 1.96 20.20
C PRO A 50 -20.41 0.67 20.51
N THR A 51 -21.73 0.78 20.67
CA THR A 51 -22.63 -0.38 20.71
C THR A 51 -22.42 -1.28 19.48
N PRO A 52 -22.39 -2.62 19.63
CA PRO A 52 -22.07 -3.52 18.55
C PRO A 52 -23.26 -3.64 17.58
N LYS A 53 -23.18 -2.94 16.45
CA LYS A 53 -23.96 -3.24 15.25
C LYS A 53 -23.02 -3.36 14.06
N ASN A 54 -22.18 -4.39 14.08
CA ASN A 54 -21.48 -4.89 12.91
C ASN A 54 -21.37 -6.41 13.06
N ALA A 55 -22.37 -7.11 12.51
CA ALA A 55 -22.29 -8.54 12.31
C ALA A 55 -21.11 -8.82 11.35
N ILE A 56 -20.28 -9.79 11.72
CA ILE A 56 -19.25 -10.37 10.86
C ILE A 56 -19.96 -11.00 9.66
N PRO A 57 -19.71 -10.61 8.39
CA PRO A 57 -20.42 -11.21 7.28
C PRO A 57 -19.75 -12.50 6.79
N ASN A 58 -20.63 -13.49 6.64
CA ASN A 58 -20.56 -14.74 5.86
C ASN A 58 -19.84 -15.94 6.47
N SER A 59 -20.61 -16.63 7.31
CA SER A 59 -20.54 -18.07 7.56
C SER A 59 -20.54 -18.87 6.24
N ILE A 60 -19.70 -19.90 6.16
CA ILE A 60 -19.80 -20.95 5.15
C ILE A 60 -21.15 -21.68 5.34
N PRO A 61 -22.00 -21.84 4.31
CA PRO A 61 -23.27 -22.56 4.46
C PRO A 61 -23.02 -23.99 4.95
N GLY A 62 -23.55 -24.35 6.13
CA GLY A 62 -23.49 -25.70 6.70
C GLY A 62 -22.53 -25.91 7.87
N VAL A 63 -21.78 -24.90 8.31
CA VAL A 63 -20.95 -24.99 9.53
C VAL A 63 -21.73 -24.37 10.70
N HIS A 64 -22.22 -25.18 11.63
CA HIS A 64 -22.66 -24.67 12.93
C HIS A 64 -21.42 -24.19 13.69
N GLU A 65 -21.21 -22.87 13.77
CA GLU A 65 -20.13 -22.30 14.56
C GLU A 65 -20.46 -22.47 16.04
N GLU A 66 -19.68 -23.28 16.75
CA GLU A 66 -19.74 -23.36 18.20
C GLU A 66 -19.36 -22.00 18.79
N LEU A 67 -20.27 -21.43 19.59
CA LEU A 67 -20.08 -20.16 20.25
C LEU A 67 -19.71 -20.39 21.71
N VAL A 68 -18.80 -19.58 22.23
CA VAL A 68 -18.41 -19.59 23.64
C VAL A 68 -18.59 -18.24 24.29
N ASN A 69 -18.95 -18.24 25.57
CA ASN A 69 -19.05 -17.04 26.39
C ASN A 69 -17.72 -16.79 27.08
N VAL A 70 -17.24 -15.56 26.98
CA VAL A 70 -16.00 -15.11 27.62
C VAL A 70 -16.22 -13.77 28.30
N GLU A 71 -15.44 -13.48 29.33
CA GLU A 71 -15.46 -12.20 30.03
C GLU A 71 -14.18 -11.43 29.73
N VAL A 72 -14.31 -10.20 29.25
CA VAL A 72 -13.18 -9.30 28.98
C VAL A 72 -13.34 -8.07 29.85
N ASN A 73 -12.44 -7.87 30.82
CA ASN A 73 -12.49 -6.75 31.77
C ASN A 73 -13.88 -6.58 32.45
N GLY A 74 -14.54 -7.67 32.83
CA GLY A 74 -15.90 -7.64 33.40
C GLY A 74 -17.06 -7.63 32.41
N TRP A 75 -16.79 -7.54 31.09
CA TRP A 75 -17.81 -7.53 30.05
C TRP A 75 -17.98 -8.93 29.45
N SER A 76 -19.15 -9.54 29.61
CA SER A 76 -19.48 -10.81 28.97
C SER A 76 -19.78 -10.60 27.48
N ILE A 77 -19.11 -11.37 26.63
CA ILE A 77 -19.34 -11.41 25.18
C ILE A 77 -19.42 -12.86 24.71
N THR A 78 -20.03 -13.05 23.54
CA THR A 78 -20.10 -14.35 22.87
C THR A 78 -19.32 -14.27 21.56
N VAL A 79 -18.40 -15.21 21.36
CA VAL A 79 -17.54 -15.27 20.17
C VAL A 79 -17.42 -16.72 19.66
N PRO A 80 -17.04 -16.93 18.38
CA PRO A 80 -16.76 -18.27 17.89
C PRO A 80 -15.64 -18.95 18.69
N ALA A 81 -15.80 -20.24 18.99
CA ALA A 81 -14.88 -21.04 19.81
C ALA A 81 -13.44 -21.08 19.27
N TYR A 82 -13.26 -20.88 17.96
CA TYR A 82 -11.96 -20.81 17.30
C TYR A 82 -11.25 -19.46 17.47
N SER A 83 -11.90 -18.46 18.07
CA SER A 83 -11.32 -17.12 18.27
C SER A 83 -10.12 -17.16 19.21
N THR A 84 -9.20 -16.23 19.01
CA THR A 84 -8.12 -15.94 19.95
C THR A 84 -8.60 -14.98 21.05
N LEU A 85 -7.89 -14.93 22.18
CA LEU A 85 -8.15 -13.93 23.21
C LEU A 85 -8.02 -12.49 22.67
N LEU A 86 -7.16 -12.26 21.66
CA LEU A 86 -7.03 -10.96 21.00
C LEU A 86 -8.29 -10.59 20.21
N GLU A 87 -8.90 -11.54 19.51
CA GLU A 87 -10.16 -11.32 18.77
C GLU A 87 -11.32 -11.11 19.72
N ALA A 88 -11.40 -11.87 20.82
CA ALA A 88 -12.36 -11.64 21.89
C ALA A 88 -12.21 -10.25 22.51
N ALA A 89 -10.97 -9.84 22.84
CA ALA A 89 -10.72 -8.50 23.36
C ALA A 89 -11.19 -7.40 22.40
N ARG A 90 -10.91 -7.54 21.10
CA ARG A 90 -11.37 -6.61 20.07
C ARG A 90 -12.90 -6.57 19.95
N ALA A 91 -13.57 -7.73 20.02
CA ALA A 91 -15.03 -7.82 19.98
C ALA A 91 -15.68 -7.14 21.20
N ALA A 92 -15.04 -7.19 22.37
CA ALA A 92 -15.45 -6.46 23.57
C ALA A 92 -15.10 -4.96 23.54
N GLY A 93 -14.42 -4.46 22.50
CA GLY A 93 -13.91 -3.10 22.44
C GLY A 93 -12.69 -2.84 23.35
N ALA A 94 -12.07 -3.88 23.89
CA ALA A 94 -10.87 -3.78 24.72
C ALA A 94 -9.60 -3.68 23.85
N PHE A 95 -8.75 -2.71 24.16
CA PHE A 95 -7.48 -2.53 23.46
C PHE A 95 -6.40 -3.46 24.01
N VAL A 96 -5.82 -4.27 23.14
CA VAL A 96 -4.61 -5.07 23.41
C VAL A 96 -3.53 -4.68 22.41
N PRO A 97 -2.35 -4.21 22.85
CA PRO A 97 -1.31 -3.75 21.94
C PRO A 97 -0.73 -4.92 21.13
N THR A 98 -0.36 -4.66 19.87
CA THR A 98 0.28 -5.63 18.99
C THR A 98 1.44 -4.99 18.21
N LEU A 99 2.53 -5.74 18.04
CA LEU A 99 3.66 -5.34 17.17
C LEU A 99 4.03 -6.43 16.16
N CYS A 100 4.03 -7.71 16.54
CA CYS A 100 4.30 -8.79 15.58
C CYS A 100 3.03 -9.38 14.95
N ALA A 101 1.87 -9.27 15.61
CA ALA A 101 0.60 -9.73 15.06
C ALA A 101 0.07 -8.71 14.05
N HIS A 102 -0.38 -9.18 12.89
CA HIS A 102 -0.94 -8.38 11.80
C HIS A 102 -2.04 -9.20 11.11
N PRO A 103 -3.18 -8.63 10.71
CA PRO A 103 -4.30 -9.41 10.16
C PRO A 103 -3.95 -10.28 8.96
N SER A 104 -3.02 -9.83 8.12
CA SER A 104 -2.61 -10.58 6.91
C SER A 104 -1.56 -11.66 7.16
N ILE A 105 -1.12 -11.87 8.41
CA ILE A 105 -0.02 -12.79 8.76
C ILE A 105 -0.40 -13.64 9.98
N PRO A 106 -0.23 -14.97 9.93
CA PRO A 106 -0.44 -15.81 11.11
C PRO A 106 0.39 -15.33 12.31
N ALA A 107 -0.28 -15.11 13.44
CA ALA A 107 0.35 -14.65 14.67
C ALA A 107 1.32 -15.70 15.24
N ARG A 108 2.40 -15.23 15.87
CA ARG A 108 3.47 -16.08 16.45
C ARG A 108 3.80 -15.76 17.90
N ALA A 109 3.17 -14.73 18.47
CA ALA A 109 3.46 -14.21 19.80
C ALA A 109 4.94 -13.85 20.07
N THR A 110 5.74 -13.57 19.03
CA THR A 110 7.19 -13.33 19.16
C THR A 110 7.51 -12.11 20.01
N CYS A 111 6.81 -10.99 19.81
CA CYS A 111 7.12 -9.74 20.52
C CYS A 111 6.62 -9.68 21.98
N ARG A 112 5.74 -10.60 22.40
CA ARG A 112 5.13 -10.63 23.75
C ARG A 112 4.48 -9.32 24.23
N ILE A 113 4.17 -8.38 23.34
CA ILE A 113 3.48 -7.15 23.76
C ILE A 113 1.98 -7.37 24.02
N CYS A 114 1.37 -8.34 23.35
CA CYS A 114 -0.06 -8.67 23.48
C CYS A 114 -0.38 -9.59 24.68
N LEU A 115 0.46 -9.62 25.73
CA LEU A 115 0.12 -10.44 26.89
C LEU A 115 -1.11 -9.86 27.58
N VAL A 116 -2.05 -10.73 27.94
CA VAL A 116 -3.21 -10.44 28.79
C VAL A 116 -3.16 -11.37 29.99
N GLU A 117 -3.77 -10.94 31.09
CA GLU A 117 -3.89 -11.77 32.28
C GLU A 117 -5.15 -12.63 32.15
N LEU A 118 -4.96 -13.95 32.13
CA LEU A 118 -6.05 -14.93 32.07
C LEU A 118 -6.28 -15.48 33.47
N GLU A 119 -7.51 -15.34 33.99
CA GLU A 119 -7.91 -16.02 35.22
C GLU A 119 -8.14 -17.50 34.97
N THR A 120 -7.70 -18.33 35.89
CA THR A 120 -7.97 -19.77 35.90
C THR A 120 -8.97 -20.12 36.99
N ASP A 121 -9.73 -21.20 36.78
CA ASP A 121 -10.80 -21.64 37.70
C ASP A 121 -10.30 -22.16 39.06
N HIS A 122 -8.98 -22.19 39.27
CA HIS A 122 -8.35 -22.67 40.50
C HIS A 122 -7.81 -21.48 41.29
N GLY A 123 -8.50 -21.10 42.37
CA GLY A 123 -7.99 -20.08 43.29
C GLY A 123 -6.99 -20.67 44.29
N VAL A 124 -6.02 -19.86 44.72
CA VAL A 124 -5.14 -20.20 45.86
C VAL A 124 -5.65 -19.49 47.11
N LYS A 125 -5.49 -20.14 48.26
CA LYS A 125 -5.73 -19.52 49.56
C LYS A 125 -4.55 -18.62 49.90
N GLU A 126 -4.71 -17.31 49.78
CA GLU A 126 -3.72 -16.32 50.19
C GLU A 126 -4.10 -15.74 51.55
N VAL A 127 -3.11 -15.58 52.43
CA VAL A 127 -3.32 -14.98 53.75
C VAL A 127 -3.11 -13.47 53.63
N VAL A 128 -4.21 -12.71 53.65
CA VAL A 128 -4.18 -11.25 53.54
C VAL A 128 -4.25 -10.63 54.93
N GLY A 129 -3.23 -9.85 55.30
CA GLY A 129 -3.13 -9.13 56.57
C GLY A 129 -1.71 -8.57 56.79
N PRO A 130 -1.52 -7.62 57.73
CA PRO A 130 -0.20 -7.05 58.01
C PRO A 130 0.79 -8.12 58.49
N ALA A 131 2.07 -7.95 58.12
CA ALA A 131 3.14 -8.93 58.39
C ALA A 131 3.47 -9.09 59.89
N SER A 132 2.91 -8.27 60.79
CA SER A 132 3.20 -8.34 62.22
C SER A 132 2.59 -9.59 62.86
N ALA A 133 3.35 -10.18 63.78
CA ALA A 133 3.12 -11.52 64.33
C ALA A 133 1.98 -11.61 65.35
N THR A 134 1.23 -10.54 65.63
CA THR A 134 0.29 -10.48 66.77
C THR A 134 -1.14 -10.09 66.40
N ASP A 135 -1.47 -9.91 65.12
CA ASP A 135 -2.78 -9.38 64.73
C ASP A 135 -3.74 -10.49 64.23
N ALA A 136 -4.83 -10.71 64.98
CA ALA A 136 -5.87 -11.73 64.72
C ALA A 136 -6.75 -11.43 63.48
N ARG A 137 -6.32 -10.48 62.63
CA ARG A 137 -7.04 -9.99 61.43
C ARG A 137 -6.57 -10.63 60.12
N ARG A 138 -5.73 -11.68 60.18
CA ARG A 138 -5.32 -12.44 58.98
C ARG A 138 -6.52 -13.22 58.44
N VAL A 139 -6.99 -12.83 57.26
CA VAL A 139 -8.09 -13.50 56.58
C VAL A 139 -7.52 -14.29 55.40
N THR A 140 -7.91 -15.56 55.31
CA THR A 140 -7.60 -16.39 54.15
C THR A 140 -8.55 -16.02 53.02
N LYS A 141 -8.06 -15.29 52.02
CA LYS A 141 -8.83 -14.92 50.83
C LYS A 141 -8.53 -15.93 49.71
N LEU A 142 -9.57 -16.40 49.03
CA LEU A 142 -9.38 -17.15 47.79
C LEU A 142 -9.06 -16.13 46.69
N VAL A 143 -7.84 -16.19 46.17
CA VAL A 143 -7.38 -15.29 45.10
C VAL A 143 -7.32 -16.09 43.80
N PRO A 144 -7.91 -15.61 42.70
CA PRO A 144 -7.82 -16.27 41.40
C PRO A 144 -6.36 -16.50 41.02
N VAL A 145 -5.99 -17.71 40.58
CA VAL A 145 -4.68 -17.88 39.93
C VAL A 145 -4.78 -17.26 38.55
N THR A 146 -3.92 -16.29 38.31
CA THR A 146 -3.84 -15.62 37.02
C THR A 146 -2.51 -15.90 36.34
N LYS A 147 -2.52 -15.85 35.00
CA LYS A 147 -1.31 -16.05 34.20
C LYS A 147 -1.29 -15.10 33.02
N LEU A 148 -0.13 -14.48 32.78
CA LEU A 148 0.10 -13.73 31.56
C LEU A 148 0.25 -14.69 30.36
N VAL A 149 -0.63 -14.53 29.37
CA VAL A 149 -0.67 -15.34 28.15
C VAL A 149 -0.75 -14.46 26.91
N PRO A 150 -0.14 -14.87 25.78
CA PRO A 150 -0.17 -14.08 24.55
C PRO A 150 -1.53 -14.12 23.88
N ALA A 151 -2.25 -13.00 23.91
CA ALA A 151 -3.62 -12.95 23.42
C ALA A 151 -3.75 -13.32 21.94
N CYS A 152 -2.73 -13.01 21.12
CA CYS A 152 -2.78 -13.22 19.67
C CYS A 152 -2.70 -14.68 19.19
N VAL A 153 -2.38 -15.63 20.06
CA VAL A 153 -2.29 -17.07 19.71
C VAL A 153 -2.99 -17.99 20.70
N THR A 154 -3.42 -17.47 21.86
CA THR A 154 -4.17 -18.26 22.84
C THR A 154 -5.63 -18.30 22.42
N PRO A 155 -6.22 -19.49 22.19
CA PRO A 155 -7.64 -19.62 21.87
C PRO A 155 -8.51 -19.30 23.09
N VAL A 156 -9.74 -18.84 22.84
CA VAL A 156 -10.77 -18.70 23.87
C VAL A 156 -11.22 -20.06 24.39
N LYS A 157 -11.80 -20.07 25.59
CA LYS A 157 -12.48 -21.22 26.18
C LYS A 157 -13.75 -20.74 26.86
N GLU A 158 -14.77 -21.58 26.92
CA GLU A 158 -16.01 -21.26 27.64
C GLU A 158 -15.71 -20.81 29.07
N GLY A 159 -16.32 -19.69 29.46
CA GLY A 159 -16.21 -19.11 30.80
C GLY A 159 -14.88 -18.42 31.10
N CYS A 160 -13.95 -18.32 30.16
CA CYS A 160 -12.65 -17.71 30.44
C CYS A 160 -12.78 -16.21 30.71
N ARG A 161 -12.01 -15.71 31.69
CA ARG A 161 -11.98 -14.29 32.08
C ARG A 161 -10.59 -13.70 31.82
N ILE A 162 -10.54 -12.61 31.07
CA ILE A 162 -9.28 -11.94 30.73
C ILE A 162 -9.26 -10.48 31.18
N HIS A 163 -8.11 -10.04 31.68
CA HIS A 163 -7.80 -8.66 32.02
C HIS A 163 -6.72 -8.12 31.09
N THR A 164 -7.00 -6.97 30.47
CA THR A 164 -6.16 -6.37 29.43
C THR A 164 -5.30 -5.19 29.93
N HIS A 165 -5.49 -4.77 31.18
CA HIS A 165 -4.87 -3.57 31.75
C HIS A 165 -4.53 -3.69 33.24
N SER A 166 -4.34 -4.92 33.73
CA SER A 166 -3.87 -5.14 35.10
C SER A 166 -2.45 -4.60 35.31
N PRO A 167 -2.01 -4.39 36.58
CA PRO A 167 -0.65 -3.92 36.87
C PRO A 167 0.44 -4.74 36.19
N ASP A 168 0.30 -6.07 36.17
CA ASP A 168 1.26 -6.99 35.56
C ASP A 168 1.28 -6.88 34.03
N VAL A 169 0.11 -6.74 33.40
CA VAL A 169 0.02 -6.50 31.95
C VAL A 169 0.70 -5.18 31.59
N LEU A 170 0.39 -4.10 32.30
CA LEU A 170 0.97 -2.78 32.03
C LEU A 170 2.49 -2.75 32.27
N SER A 171 2.96 -3.41 33.32
CA SER A 171 4.38 -3.54 33.65
C SER A 171 5.13 -4.27 32.54
N ASN A 172 4.60 -5.42 32.08
CA ASN A 172 5.21 -6.17 30.99
C ASN A 172 5.25 -5.37 29.66
N VAL A 173 4.14 -4.71 29.28
CA VAL A 173 4.11 -3.92 28.04
C VAL A 173 5.17 -2.81 28.07
N ARG A 174 5.26 -2.07 29.19
CA ARG A 174 6.28 -1.03 29.36
C ARG A 174 7.69 -1.59 29.27
N PHE A 175 7.95 -2.71 29.95
CA PHE A 175 9.27 -3.34 29.93
C PHE A 175 9.69 -3.80 28.52
N VAL A 176 8.80 -4.47 27.78
CA VAL A 176 9.07 -4.89 26.39
C VAL A 176 9.33 -3.68 25.50
N LEU A 177 8.52 -2.63 25.62
CA LEU A 177 8.72 -1.39 24.85
C LEU A 177 10.03 -0.69 25.20
N GLN A 178 10.45 -0.66 26.47
CA GLN A 178 11.74 -0.13 26.89
C GLN A 178 12.90 -0.92 26.29
N LEU A 179 12.81 -2.25 26.22
CA LEU A 179 13.82 -3.09 25.58
C LEU A 179 13.94 -2.82 24.07
N LEU A 180 12.80 -2.71 23.38
CA LEU A 180 12.77 -2.37 21.96
C LEU A 180 13.30 -0.96 21.71
N ARG A 181 12.96 -0.01 22.60
CA ARG A 181 13.41 1.38 22.52
C ARG A 181 14.91 1.50 22.77
N ALA A 182 15.44 0.70 23.68
CA ALA A 182 16.88 0.54 23.88
C ALA A 182 17.60 -0.10 22.68
N LYS A 183 16.87 -0.44 21.60
CA LYS A 183 17.33 -0.88 20.27
C LYS A 183 16.89 -0.02 19.07
N HIS A 184 16.25 1.14 19.31
CA HIS A 184 15.64 1.95 18.25
C HIS A 184 15.90 3.46 18.40
N PRO A 185 16.43 4.16 17.38
CA PRO A 185 16.79 5.57 17.47
C PRO A 185 15.59 6.49 17.67
N ASN A 186 15.82 7.65 18.31
CA ASN A 186 14.80 8.69 18.51
C ASN A 186 14.79 9.72 17.37
N THR A 187 14.56 9.26 16.15
CA THR A 187 14.61 10.09 14.94
C THR A 187 13.24 10.30 14.32
N CYS A 188 12.16 10.27 15.12
CA CYS A 188 10.79 10.38 14.61
C CYS A 188 10.57 11.67 13.79
N GLN A 189 11.20 12.78 14.17
CA GLN A 189 11.09 14.07 13.47
C GLN A 189 11.55 14.04 12.01
N THR A 190 12.39 13.08 11.64
CA THR A 190 12.91 12.90 10.27
C THR A 190 12.54 11.55 9.68
N CYS A 191 11.74 10.76 10.38
CA CYS A 191 11.36 9.41 9.97
C CYS A 191 10.13 9.44 9.05
N ASP A 192 10.19 8.74 7.92
CA ASP A 192 9.07 8.66 6.97
C ASP A 192 7.85 7.90 7.52
N ALA A 193 8.05 7.09 8.56
CA ALA A 193 6.94 6.41 9.24
C ALA A 193 6.25 7.29 10.28
N ASP A 194 6.70 8.53 10.51
CA ASP A 194 6.06 9.45 11.44
C ASP A 194 4.57 9.65 11.10
N GLY A 195 3.73 9.62 12.13
CA GLY A 195 2.27 9.65 11.99
C GLY A 195 1.63 8.34 11.49
N ASN A 196 2.43 7.31 11.19
CA ASN A 196 1.95 5.98 10.79
C ASN A 196 2.85 4.84 11.35
N CYS A 197 3.42 5.06 12.54
CA CYS A 197 4.34 4.14 13.21
C CYS A 197 3.69 3.56 14.46
N THR A 198 3.24 2.30 14.40
CA THR A 198 2.63 1.61 15.54
C THR A 198 3.54 1.61 16.77
N PHE A 199 4.86 1.51 16.57
CA PHE A 199 5.80 1.53 17.69
C PHE A 199 5.85 2.90 18.39
N GLN A 200 5.84 4.00 17.62
CA GLN A 200 5.76 5.36 18.17
C GLN A 200 4.47 5.55 18.97
N ASP A 201 3.33 5.11 18.43
CA ASP A 201 2.03 5.20 19.11
C ASP A 201 2.02 4.47 20.44
N LEU A 202 2.63 3.27 20.49
CA LEU A 202 2.72 2.48 21.71
C LEU A 202 3.68 3.09 22.73
N LEU A 203 4.83 3.63 22.31
CA LEU A 203 5.73 4.35 23.21
C LEU A 203 5.02 5.55 23.86
N TYR A 204 4.28 6.33 23.07
CA TYR A 204 3.47 7.45 23.57
C TYR A 204 2.35 6.97 24.51
N ARG A 205 1.55 5.98 24.10
CA ARG A 205 0.41 5.46 24.89
C ARG A 205 0.84 4.96 26.27
N TYR A 206 1.98 4.28 26.36
CA TYR A 206 2.47 3.70 27.61
C TYR A 206 3.45 4.60 28.37
N GLN A 207 3.72 5.81 27.86
CA GLN A 207 4.63 6.80 28.42
C GLN A 207 6.03 6.22 28.65
N VAL A 208 6.55 5.53 27.63
CA VAL A 208 7.86 4.87 27.70
C VAL A 208 8.95 5.90 27.44
N GLU A 209 9.74 6.17 28.49
CA GLU A 209 10.87 7.08 28.41
C GLU A 209 12.04 6.47 27.61
N ASP A 210 12.88 7.35 27.07
CA ASP A 210 14.12 6.96 26.42
C ASP A 210 15.22 6.72 27.46
N VAL A 211 15.02 5.67 28.26
CA VAL A 211 15.97 5.19 29.28
C VAL A 211 16.12 3.69 29.10
N ALA A 212 17.36 3.22 28.95
CA ALA A 212 17.63 1.79 28.88
C ALA A 212 17.39 1.14 30.27
N PRO A 213 16.77 -0.04 30.34
CA PRO A 213 16.67 -0.76 31.60
C PRO A 213 18.05 -1.05 32.21
N PRO A 214 18.18 -1.17 33.54
CA PRO A 214 19.44 -1.53 34.18
C PRO A 214 20.06 -2.79 33.56
N GLY A 215 21.36 -2.71 33.22
CA GLY A 215 22.09 -3.82 32.59
C GLY A 215 21.92 -3.95 31.07
N VAL A 216 21.09 -3.14 30.43
CA VAL A 216 20.93 -3.12 28.96
C VAL A 216 21.79 -2.00 28.37
N ARG A 217 22.78 -2.36 27.54
CA ARG A 217 23.56 -1.37 26.77
C ARG A 217 22.75 -0.89 25.56
N ARG A 218 22.81 0.41 25.26
CA ARG A 218 22.40 0.94 23.95
C ARG A 218 23.41 0.49 22.92
N THR A 219 22.94 -0.05 21.80
CA THR A 219 23.80 -0.63 20.76
C THR A 219 23.55 -0.03 19.38
N PHE A 220 22.94 1.16 19.25
CA PHE A 220 22.82 1.78 17.92
C PHE A 220 24.13 2.47 17.61
N THR A 221 24.62 2.24 16.41
CA THR A 221 25.77 2.93 15.84
C THR A 221 25.35 4.36 15.52
N HIS A 222 25.80 5.32 16.32
CA HIS A 222 25.79 6.72 15.91
C HIS A 222 26.72 6.89 14.70
N HIS A 223 26.17 6.94 13.49
CA HIS A 223 26.84 7.54 12.33
C HIS A 223 25.91 8.54 11.64
N HIS A 224 25.43 9.53 12.38
CA HIS A 224 24.97 10.80 11.82
C HIS A 224 25.18 11.92 12.85
N GLU A 225 26.41 12.08 13.34
CA GLU A 225 26.87 13.44 13.60
C GLU A 225 27.21 14.05 12.24
N TRP A 226 26.47 15.09 11.87
CA TRP A 226 26.79 15.93 10.72
C TRP A 226 28.04 16.72 11.07
N ASP A 227 29.21 16.13 10.79
CA ASP A 227 30.46 16.86 10.66
C ASP A 227 30.67 17.08 9.16
N GLY A 228 30.60 18.35 8.75
CA GLY A 228 30.58 18.73 7.35
C GLY A 228 31.74 18.12 6.55
N GLY A 229 31.39 17.40 5.49
CA GLY A 229 32.33 16.99 4.44
C GLY A 229 33.05 15.68 4.72
N ALA A 230 32.67 14.66 3.94
CA ALA A 230 33.37 13.38 3.76
C ALA A 230 33.34 12.37 4.92
N SER A 231 32.56 11.30 4.76
CA SER A 231 33.14 9.97 4.48
C SER A 231 32.03 8.91 4.32
N ILE A 232 31.99 8.33 3.12
CA ILE A 232 31.67 6.92 2.91
C ILE A 232 32.75 6.11 3.66
N ALA A 233 32.36 4.99 4.29
CA ALA A 233 33.19 4.00 4.99
C ALA A 233 33.25 4.10 6.52
N ALA A 234 32.25 3.52 7.18
CA ALA A 234 32.41 2.68 8.37
C ALA A 234 31.12 1.85 8.59
N ALA A 235 30.84 0.94 7.66
CA ALA A 235 29.98 -0.19 7.99
C ALA A 235 30.77 -1.05 8.98
N SER A 236 30.21 -1.35 10.15
CA SER A 236 30.72 -2.46 10.97
C SER A 236 30.72 -3.72 10.10
N ASP A 237 31.87 -4.39 10.03
CA ASP A 237 32.20 -5.56 9.19
C ASP A 237 31.29 -6.81 9.37
N SER A 238 30.14 -6.69 10.01
CA SER A 238 29.20 -7.78 10.30
C SER A 238 27.78 -7.59 9.75
N GLN A 239 27.47 -6.45 9.13
CA GLN A 239 26.18 -6.23 8.47
C GLN A 239 26.42 -6.25 6.96
N GLY A 240 25.96 -7.31 6.29
CA GLY A 240 26.08 -7.45 4.83
C GLY A 240 25.55 -6.22 4.09
N PRO A 241 25.99 -6.01 2.83
CA PRO A 241 25.74 -4.76 2.11
C PRO A 241 24.25 -4.44 2.09
N MET A 242 23.90 -3.35 2.75
CA MET A 242 22.60 -2.70 2.58
C MET A 242 22.44 -2.41 1.07
N PRO A 243 21.29 -2.73 0.46
CA PRO A 243 21.11 -2.49 -0.95
C PRO A 243 21.19 -0.98 -1.19
N SER A 244 22.12 -0.56 -2.06
CA SER A 244 22.38 0.86 -2.35
C SER A 244 21.10 1.53 -2.86
N GLU A 245 20.77 2.70 -2.32
CA GLU A 245 19.65 3.52 -2.81
C GLU A 245 19.84 3.95 -4.28
N GLU A 246 21.08 3.85 -4.78
CA GLU A 246 21.48 4.12 -6.16
C GLU A 246 21.11 3.01 -7.16
N ASP A 247 20.71 1.81 -6.72
CA ASP A 247 20.25 0.75 -7.63
C ASP A 247 18.79 0.99 -8.05
N PRO A 248 18.51 1.31 -9.33
CA PRO A 248 17.15 1.58 -9.80
C PRO A 248 16.24 0.33 -9.75
N PHE A 249 16.80 -0.88 -9.73
CA PHE A 249 16.05 -2.14 -9.56
C PHE A 249 15.82 -2.48 -8.08
N ASN A 250 16.22 -1.59 -7.16
CA ASN A 250 15.85 -1.70 -5.77
C ASN A 250 14.61 -0.85 -5.47
N ALA A 251 13.43 -1.48 -5.43
CA ALA A 251 12.19 -0.78 -5.07
C ALA A 251 11.95 -0.64 -3.56
N ILE A 252 12.81 -1.22 -2.71
CA ILE A 252 12.59 -1.37 -1.26
C ILE A 252 13.88 -1.05 -0.49
N THR A 253 13.79 -0.15 0.49
CA THR A 253 14.90 0.15 1.40
C THR A 253 14.66 -0.50 2.75
N PHE A 254 15.76 -0.90 3.38
CA PHE A 254 15.79 -1.41 4.76
C PHE A 254 16.61 -0.45 5.61
N ASP A 255 16.28 -0.32 6.89
CA ASP A 255 17.01 0.43 7.90
C ASP A 255 17.03 -0.46 9.16
N PRO A 256 18.16 -1.13 9.47
CA PRO A 256 18.24 -2.09 10.55
C PRO A 256 18.09 -1.44 11.94
N ASP A 257 18.48 -0.17 12.09
CA ASP A 257 18.38 0.55 13.37
C ASP A 257 16.93 0.82 13.76
N LYS A 258 16.05 0.97 12.77
CA LYS A 258 14.60 1.12 13.01
C LYS A 258 13.88 -0.22 13.17
N CYS A 259 14.58 -1.36 13.07
CA CYS A 259 13.97 -2.69 13.08
C CYS A 259 13.73 -3.21 14.50
N VAL A 260 12.45 -3.41 14.86
CA VAL A 260 12.05 -4.03 16.14
C VAL A 260 12.01 -5.56 16.09
N LYS A 261 12.61 -6.19 15.07
CA LYS A 261 12.69 -7.65 14.86
C LYS A 261 11.35 -8.39 15.01
N CYS A 262 10.25 -7.73 14.63
CA CYS A 262 8.90 -8.29 14.80
C CYS A 262 8.61 -9.49 13.86
N GLY A 263 9.42 -9.66 12.80
CA GLY A 263 9.30 -10.76 11.84
C GLY A 263 8.14 -10.66 10.84
N ARG A 264 7.34 -9.57 10.85
CA ARG A 264 6.23 -9.38 9.89
C ARG A 264 6.72 -9.42 8.43
N CYS A 265 7.79 -8.70 8.12
CA CYS A 265 8.37 -8.65 6.77
C CYS A 265 8.83 -10.04 6.26
N VAL A 266 9.52 -10.80 7.12
CA VAL A 266 9.97 -12.17 6.81
C VAL A 266 8.76 -13.09 6.63
N ALA A 267 7.78 -13.01 7.54
CA ALA A 267 6.59 -13.85 7.49
C ALA A 267 5.75 -13.63 6.24
N ILE A 268 5.50 -12.38 5.84
CA ILE A 268 4.74 -12.06 4.63
C ILE A 268 5.50 -12.51 3.36
N CYS A 269 6.83 -12.31 3.31
CA CYS A 269 7.64 -12.67 2.15
C CYS A 269 7.74 -14.20 1.96
N GLN A 270 7.93 -14.95 3.05
CA GLN A 270 8.09 -16.41 3.00
C GLN A 270 6.76 -17.15 2.94
N ARG A 271 5.82 -16.84 3.84
CA ARG A 271 4.61 -17.67 4.02
C ARG A 271 3.43 -17.23 3.17
N ILE A 272 3.30 -15.93 2.93
CA ILE A 272 2.13 -15.39 2.22
C ILE A 272 2.45 -15.17 0.74
N GLN A 273 3.64 -14.66 0.44
CA GLN A 273 4.11 -14.48 -0.93
C GLN A 273 4.84 -15.71 -1.48
N GLY A 274 5.38 -16.62 -0.65
CA GLY A 274 6.11 -17.78 -1.18
C GLY A 274 7.37 -17.41 -1.97
N VAL A 275 7.97 -16.24 -1.67
CA VAL A 275 9.17 -15.74 -2.36
C VAL A 275 10.42 -16.05 -1.54
N GLY A 276 10.38 -15.72 -0.24
CA GLY A 276 11.48 -16.00 0.68
C GLY A 276 12.80 -15.27 0.38
N ALA A 277 12.74 -14.07 -0.19
CA ALA A 277 13.93 -13.26 -0.49
C ALA A 277 14.62 -12.68 0.76
N ILE A 278 13.92 -12.61 1.89
CA ILE A 278 14.43 -12.11 3.16
C ILE A 278 14.17 -13.13 4.28
N GLY A 279 15.06 -13.16 5.27
CA GLY A 279 15.03 -14.06 6.42
C GLY A 279 15.76 -13.49 7.64
N PHE A 280 15.69 -14.21 8.76
CA PHE A 280 16.54 -13.92 9.92
C PHE A 280 17.88 -14.63 9.79
N VAL A 281 18.97 -13.92 10.04
CA VAL A 281 20.35 -14.42 10.05
C VAL A 281 20.98 -14.07 11.40
N GLY A 282 21.88 -14.92 11.90
CA GLY A 282 22.47 -14.77 13.23
C GLY A 282 21.61 -15.40 14.34
N ARG A 283 21.98 -15.17 15.60
CA ARG A 283 21.26 -15.65 16.80
C ARG A 283 21.38 -14.64 17.93
N GLY A 284 20.43 -14.68 18.86
CA GLY A 284 20.48 -13.87 20.08
C GLY A 284 20.54 -12.38 19.77
N VAL A 285 21.59 -11.70 20.26
CA VAL A 285 21.76 -10.26 20.06
C VAL A 285 22.09 -9.88 18.60
N ASP A 286 22.77 -10.77 17.88
CA ASP A 286 23.25 -10.57 16.50
C ASP A 286 22.20 -10.96 15.43
N GLU A 287 21.06 -11.50 15.86
CA GLU A 287 19.97 -11.85 14.94
C GLU A 287 19.46 -10.61 14.20
N HIS A 288 19.43 -10.60 12.88
CA HIS A 288 18.92 -9.48 12.09
C HIS A 288 18.21 -9.97 10.82
N VAL A 289 17.39 -9.10 10.24
CA VAL A 289 16.77 -9.37 8.94
C VAL A 289 17.82 -9.13 7.86
N SER A 290 18.00 -10.10 6.96
CA SER A 290 18.92 -9.99 5.83
C SER A 290 18.32 -10.68 4.60
N THR A 291 18.92 -10.44 3.45
CA THR A 291 18.60 -11.11 2.19
C THR A 291 19.30 -12.46 2.09
N THR A 292 18.87 -13.28 1.13
CA THR A 292 19.59 -14.52 0.79
C THR A 292 21.06 -14.23 0.52
N ARG A 293 21.95 -14.85 1.32
CA ARG A 293 23.41 -14.69 1.26
C ARG A 293 23.91 -13.24 1.43
N GLY A 294 23.09 -12.32 1.95
CA GLY A 294 23.44 -10.90 2.07
C GLY A 294 23.60 -10.18 0.73
N LEU A 295 23.01 -10.70 -0.35
CA LEU A 295 23.06 -10.09 -1.68
C LEU A 295 22.08 -8.92 -1.82
N PRO A 296 22.35 -7.96 -2.71
CA PRO A 296 21.36 -6.95 -3.12
C PRO A 296 20.04 -7.57 -3.61
N LEU A 297 18.92 -6.88 -3.39
CA LEU A 297 17.58 -7.43 -3.66
C LEU A 297 17.36 -7.83 -5.12
N ASP A 298 17.92 -7.07 -6.07
CA ASP A 298 17.87 -7.36 -7.52
C ASP A 298 18.50 -8.73 -7.86
N ARG A 299 19.57 -9.11 -7.14
CA ARG A 299 20.28 -10.40 -7.24
C ARG A 299 19.67 -11.53 -6.42
N THR A 300 18.55 -11.28 -5.76
CA THR A 300 17.78 -12.32 -5.06
C THR A 300 16.51 -12.65 -5.84
N LYS A 301 15.76 -13.64 -5.34
CA LYS A 301 14.40 -13.96 -5.79
C LYS A 301 13.36 -12.87 -5.47
N CYS A 302 13.76 -11.72 -4.92
CA CYS A 302 12.86 -10.60 -4.68
C CYS A 302 12.18 -10.18 -5.99
N ILE A 303 10.85 -10.07 -5.93
CA ILE A 303 10.01 -9.61 -7.03
C ILE A 303 9.57 -8.15 -6.86
N GLU A 304 10.15 -7.43 -5.89
CA GLU A 304 9.89 -6.01 -5.60
C GLU A 304 8.44 -5.68 -5.22
N CYS A 305 7.62 -6.67 -4.83
CA CYS A 305 6.18 -6.46 -4.60
C CYS A 305 5.85 -5.57 -3.38
N GLY A 306 6.83 -5.26 -2.52
CA GLY A 306 6.70 -4.30 -1.42
C GLY A 306 5.87 -4.76 -0.23
N GLN A 307 5.40 -6.01 -0.23
CA GLN A 307 4.55 -6.54 0.86
C GLN A 307 5.27 -6.50 2.21
N CYS A 308 6.60 -6.64 2.24
CA CYS A 308 7.39 -6.47 3.45
C CYS A 308 7.37 -5.05 4.02
N ALA A 309 7.35 -4.01 3.16
CA ALA A 309 7.22 -2.62 3.56
C ALA A 309 5.80 -2.30 4.04
N ALA A 310 4.79 -2.84 3.36
CA ALA A 310 3.38 -2.63 3.70
C ALA A 310 3.01 -3.09 5.13
N VAL A 311 3.65 -4.16 5.63
CA VAL A 311 3.37 -4.72 6.96
C VAL A 311 4.34 -4.25 8.06
N CYS A 312 5.34 -3.44 7.71
CA CYS A 312 6.35 -2.98 8.67
C CYS A 312 5.72 -1.99 9.67
N PRO A 313 5.78 -2.25 11.00
CA PRO A 313 5.16 -1.38 12.02
C PRO A 313 6.02 -0.16 12.38
N THR A 314 7.20 -0.02 11.76
CA THR A 314 8.15 1.08 11.99
C THR A 314 8.64 1.64 10.66
N GLY A 315 9.68 2.48 10.68
CA GLY A 315 10.38 2.97 9.50
C GLY A 315 11.48 2.04 8.96
N ALA A 316 11.53 0.79 9.42
CA ALA A 316 12.62 -0.13 9.06
C ALA A 316 12.55 -0.63 7.61
N MET A 317 11.37 -0.92 7.08
CA MET A 317 11.21 -1.41 5.70
C MET A 317 10.28 -0.45 4.96
N ARG A 318 10.78 0.16 3.89
CA ARG A 318 10.10 1.22 3.14
C ARG A 318 10.27 1.00 1.63
N GLU A 319 9.45 1.66 0.84
CA GLU A 319 9.71 1.85 -0.57
C GLU A 319 10.97 2.70 -0.80
N ARG A 320 11.67 2.50 -1.93
CA ARG A 320 12.72 3.42 -2.37
C ARG A 320 12.12 4.80 -2.61
N HIS A 321 12.71 5.81 -1.99
CA HIS A 321 12.19 7.16 -1.97
C HIS A 321 12.49 7.88 -3.29
N GLU A 322 11.43 8.35 -3.98
CA GLU A 322 11.55 9.24 -5.13
C GLU A 322 10.88 10.61 -4.87
N LEU A 323 10.34 10.81 -3.67
CA LEU A 323 9.58 12.00 -3.31
C LEU A 323 10.40 13.30 -3.32
N PHE A 324 11.68 13.29 -2.94
CA PHE A 324 12.49 14.51 -2.97
C PHE A 324 12.87 14.90 -4.40
N GLN A 325 13.17 13.92 -5.25
CA GLN A 325 13.42 14.13 -6.67
C GLN A 325 12.19 14.72 -7.37
N VAL A 326 10.99 14.28 -6.97
CA VAL A 326 9.74 14.89 -7.46
C VAL A 326 9.55 16.30 -6.92
N ILE A 327 9.87 16.58 -5.66
CA ILE A 327 9.82 17.95 -5.11
C ILE A 327 10.75 18.88 -5.92
N ASP A 328 11.99 18.47 -6.15
CA ASP A 328 12.95 19.24 -6.94
C ASP A 328 12.43 19.46 -8.36
N ALA A 329 11.85 18.42 -8.99
CA ALA A 329 11.27 18.52 -10.32
C ALA A 329 10.02 19.43 -10.39
N LEU A 330 9.24 19.54 -9.31
CA LEU A 330 8.09 20.44 -9.22
C LEU A 330 8.53 21.92 -9.11
N GLU A 331 9.71 22.17 -8.54
CA GLU A 331 10.28 23.51 -8.41
C GLU A 331 10.92 24.00 -9.72
N ASP A 332 11.30 23.07 -10.62
CA ASP A 332 11.83 23.38 -11.95
C ASP A 332 10.76 23.98 -12.88
N GLN A 333 10.87 25.28 -13.13
CA GLN A 333 9.98 26.03 -14.02
C GLN A 333 10.28 25.83 -15.51
N SER A 334 11.41 25.22 -15.86
CA SER A 334 11.80 25.02 -17.27
C SER A 334 11.15 23.82 -17.92
N ARG A 335 10.64 22.89 -17.11
CA ARG A 335 10.04 21.63 -17.55
C ARG A 335 8.53 21.62 -17.29
N VAL A 336 7.82 20.83 -18.08
CA VAL A 336 6.38 20.56 -17.93
C VAL A 336 6.21 19.34 -17.02
N LYS A 337 5.45 19.45 -15.94
CA LYS A 337 5.28 18.41 -14.93
C LYS A 337 3.93 17.73 -15.12
N VAL A 338 3.95 16.43 -15.34
CA VAL A 338 2.78 15.60 -15.57
C VAL A 338 2.67 14.54 -14.48
N ALA A 339 1.48 14.39 -13.89
CA ALA A 339 1.16 13.28 -13.00
C ALA A 339 0.16 12.32 -13.68
N ALA A 340 0.38 11.01 -13.56
CA ALA A 340 -0.57 9.99 -14.00
C ALA A 340 -0.99 9.09 -12.84
N VAL A 341 -2.28 9.02 -12.52
CA VAL A 341 -2.77 8.35 -11.29
C VAL A 341 -3.38 6.99 -11.59
N ALA A 342 -2.93 5.95 -10.88
CA ALA A 342 -3.45 4.59 -11.02
C ALA A 342 -4.85 4.38 -10.43
N PRO A 343 -5.63 3.39 -10.94
CA PRO A 343 -6.97 3.09 -10.46
C PRO A 343 -7.04 2.86 -8.95
N SER A 344 -6.16 2.05 -8.36
CA SER A 344 -6.24 1.74 -6.93
C SER A 344 -5.80 2.86 -5.99
N VAL A 345 -5.17 3.92 -6.49
CA VAL A 345 -4.76 5.07 -5.67
C VAL A 345 -5.99 5.82 -5.18
N ARG A 346 -6.96 6.09 -6.06
CA ARG A 346 -8.21 6.80 -5.69
C ARG A 346 -9.04 6.05 -4.63
N VAL A 347 -8.89 4.73 -4.59
CA VAL A 347 -9.59 3.87 -3.63
C VAL A 347 -8.99 3.98 -2.23
N ALA A 348 -7.66 4.00 -2.12
CA ALA A 348 -6.95 3.93 -0.85
C ALA A 348 -6.49 5.30 -0.31
N MET A 349 -6.41 6.34 -1.16
CA MET A 349 -5.87 7.66 -0.78
C MET A 349 -6.52 8.25 0.48
N SER A 350 -7.81 7.97 0.70
CA SER A 350 -8.56 8.43 1.87
C SER A 350 -7.93 7.99 3.19
N GLU A 351 -7.30 6.82 3.21
CA GLU A 351 -6.69 6.22 4.39
C GLU A 351 -5.44 7.01 4.85
N GLU A 352 -4.73 7.67 3.93
CA GLU A 352 -3.62 8.58 4.28
C GLU A 352 -4.08 9.82 5.08
N PHE A 353 -5.39 10.06 5.13
CA PHE A 353 -6.02 11.13 5.89
C PHE A 353 -6.88 10.58 7.04
N GLY A 354 -6.72 9.30 7.40
CA GLY A 354 -7.48 8.67 8.48
C GLY A 354 -8.96 8.44 8.15
N LEU A 355 -9.34 8.47 6.86
CA LEU A 355 -10.71 8.26 6.40
C LEU A 355 -10.90 6.84 5.84
N PRO A 356 -12.14 6.29 5.87
CA PRO A 356 -12.44 5.03 5.20
C PRO A 356 -12.11 5.07 3.70
N PRO A 357 -11.79 3.92 3.08
CA PRO A 357 -11.55 3.83 1.63
C PRO A 357 -12.66 4.48 0.79
N GLY A 358 -12.26 5.20 -0.26
CA GLY A 358 -13.18 5.81 -1.23
C GLY A 358 -13.88 7.10 -0.81
N ARG A 359 -13.45 7.74 0.29
CA ARG A 359 -13.99 9.04 0.74
C ARG A 359 -13.41 10.25 0.02
N VAL A 360 -12.21 10.11 -0.55
CA VAL A 360 -11.55 11.08 -1.42
C VAL A 360 -11.82 10.68 -2.86
N SER A 361 -12.40 11.57 -3.64
CA SER A 361 -12.67 11.31 -5.06
C SER A 361 -11.42 11.48 -5.92
N MET A 362 -11.43 10.90 -7.13
CA MET A 362 -10.36 11.17 -8.11
C MET A 362 -10.21 12.67 -8.36
N GLY A 363 -11.30 13.41 -8.46
CA GLY A 363 -11.23 14.84 -8.73
C GLY A 363 -10.61 15.66 -7.60
N GLN A 364 -10.73 15.21 -6.35
CA GLN A 364 -10.02 15.82 -5.23
C GLN A 364 -8.51 15.54 -5.31
N ILE A 365 -8.12 14.35 -5.76
CA ILE A 365 -6.70 14.01 -6.00
C ILE A 365 -6.14 14.89 -7.12
N VAL A 366 -6.88 15.10 -8.21
CA VAL A 366 -6.49 16.02 -9.29
C VAL A 366 -6.26 17.43 -8.76
N ALA A 367 -7.23 17.98 -8.03
CA ALA A 367 -7.12 19.30 -7.43
C ALA A 367 -5.88 19.41 -6.52
N GLY A 368 -5.62 18.37 -5.71
CA GLY A 368 -4.44 18.31 -4.87
C GLY A 368 -3.14 18.29 -5.67
N LEU A 369 -3.05 17.48 -6.73
CA LEU A 369 -1.86 17.41 -7.58
C LEU A 369 -1.59 18.74 -8.29
N LYS A 370 -2.62 19.43 -8.77
CA LYS A 370 -2.49 20.79 -9.32
C LYS A 370 -1.96 21.78 -8.27
N LEU A 371 -2.47 21.72 -7.03
CA LEU A 371 -1.95 22.53 -5.92
C LEU A 371 -0.51 22.21 -5.53
N LEU A 372 -0.02 21.00 -5.81
CA LEU A 372 1.39 20.64 -5.62
C LEU A 372 2.32 21.26 -6.68
N GLY A 373 1.79 21.69 -7.82
CA GLY A 373 2.57 22.27 -8.92
C GLY A 373 2.68 21.38 -10.17
N PHE A 374 1.91 20.30 -10.28
CA PHE A 374 1.79 19.57 -11.54
C PHE A 374 1.02 20.41 -12.57
N ASP A 375 1.56 20.56 -13.77
CA ASP A 375 0.94 21.32 -14.85
C ASP A 375 -0.23 20.53 -15.46
N TYR A 376 -0.09 19.20 -15.57
CA TYR A 376 -1.11 18.29 -16.10
C TYR A 376 -1.27 17.04 -15.21
N VAL A 377 -2.50 16.56 -15.09
CA VAL A 377 -2.88 15.38 -14.33
C VAL A 377 -3.75 14.48 -15.19
N PHE A 378 -3.20 13.31 -15.54
CA PHE A 378 -3.86 12.29 -16.33
C PHE A 378 -4.31 11.10 -15.49
N ASP A 379 -5.21 10.31 -16.07
CA ASP A 379 -5.75 9.12 -15.44
C ASP A 379 -5.14 7.87 -16.11
N THR A 380 -4.42 7.05 -15.34
CA THR A 380 -3.84 5.80 -15.87
C THR A 380 -4.94 4.83 -16.34
N ASN A 381 -6.19 5.03 -15.93
CA ASN A 381 -7.32 4.30 -16.47
C ASN A 381 -7.44 4.46 -18.00
N PHE A 382 -7.11 5.62 -18.57
CA PHE A 382 -7.07 5.81 -20.03
C PHE A 382 -6.14 4.79 -20.70
N SER A 383 -4.93 4.61 -20.17
CA SER A 383 -3.98 3.61 -20.69
C SER A 383 -4.33 2.16 -20.32
N ALA A 384 -5.16 1.95 -19.30
CA ALA A 384 -5.70 0.62 -19.00
C ALA A 384 -6.71 0.19 -20.07
N ASP A 385 -7.54 1.12 -20.57
CA ASP A 385 -8.39 0.88 -21.74
C ASP A 385 -7.54 0.46 -22.97
N LEU A 386 -6.40 1.10 -23.22
CA LEU A 386 -5.47 0.68 -24.28
C LEU A 386 -4.87 -0.70 -24.05
N THR A 387 -4.49 -1.01 -22.82
CA THR A 387 -3.99 -2.35 -22.47
C THR A 387 -5.03 -3.41 -22.79
N ILE A 388 -6.31 -3.17 -22.48
CA ILE A 388 -7.41 -4.06 -22.81
C ILE A 388 -7.58 -4.24 -24.33
N MET A 389 -7.47 -3.15 -25.09
CA MET A 389 -7.60 -3.18 -26.55
C MET A 389 -6.50 -4.02 -27.21
N GLU A 390 -5.25 -3.81 -26.81
CA GLU A 390 -4.11 -4.57 -27.33
C GLU A 390 -4.12 -6.02 -26.85
N GLU A 391 -4.35 -6.26 -25.55
CA GLU A 391 -4.29 -7.59 -24.95
C GLU A 391 -5.46 -8.48 -25.41
N GLY A 392 -6.65 -7.91 -25.56
CA GLY A 392 -7.80 -8.59 -26.17
C GLY A 392 -7.54 -8.95 -27.64
N THR A 393 -6.89 -8.07 -28.39
CA THR A 393 -6.50 -8.33 -29.79
C THR A 393 -5.42 -9.41 -29.89
N GLU A 394 -4.42 -9.37 -29.00
CA GLU A 394 -3.37 -10.39 -28.91
C GLU A 394 -3.97 -11.77 -28.57
N LEU A 395 -4.91 -11.83 -27.61
CA LEU A 395 -5.61 -13.07 -27.28
C LEU A 395 -6.32 -13.68 -28.49
N LEU A 396 -7.08 -12.87 -29.24
CA LEU A 396 -7.75 -13.33 -30.46
C LEU A 396 -6.75 -13.85 -31.50
N SER A 397 -5.60 -13.19 -31.64
CA SER A 397 -4.55 -13.59 -32.56
C SER A 397 -3.94 -14.95 -32.18
N ARG A 398 -3.69 -15.19 -30.89
CA ARG A 398 -3.20 -16.48 -30.37
C ARG A 398 -4.23 -17.60 -30.53
N LEU A 399 -5.52 -17.33 -30.27
CA LEU A 399 -6.61 -18.29 -30.44
C LEU A 399 -6.76 -18.73 -31.91
N ARG A 400 -6.62 -17.79 -32.85
CA ARG A 400 -6.63 -18.08 -34.30
C ARG A 400 -5.34 -18.70 -34.82
N LYS A 401 -4.27 -18.69 -34.01
CA LYS A 401 -2.91 -19.12 -34.39
C LYS A 401 -2.39 -18.33 -35.60
N ASP A 402 -2.64 -17.02 -35.59
CA ASP A 402 -2.14 -16.14 -36.65
C ASP A 402 -0.59 -16.23 -36.71
N PRO A 403 0.03 -16.05 -37.88
CA PRO A 403 1.49 -16.07 -38.00
C PRO A 403 2.15 -15.04 -37.07
N GLY A 404 3.11 -15.49 -36.25
CA GLY A 404 3.82 -14.64 -35.29
C GLY A 404 3.12 -14.47 -33.93
N ALA A 405 1.90 -15.02 -33.76
CA ALA A 405 1.23 -15.03 -32.46
C ALA A 405 1.94 -15.96 -31.45
N GLY A 406 2.00 -15.55 -30.18
CA GLY A 406 2.58 -16.33 -29.10
C GLY A 406 1.75 -17.58 -28.74
N PRO A 407 2.32 -18.51 -27.95
CA PRO A 407 1.62 -19.72 -27.51
C PRO A 407 0.50 -19.44 -26.50
N LEU A 408 -0.40 -20.42 -26.34
CA LEU A 408 -1.33 -20.54 -25.23
C LEU A 408 -0.78 -21.53 -24.16
N PRO A 409 -1.07 -21.35 -22.86
CA PRO A 409 -1.86 -20.27 -22.28
C PRO A 409 -1.20 -18.91 -22.44
N MET A 410 -1.99 -17.86 -22.63
CA MET A 410 -1.52 -16.49 -22.54
C MET A 410 -1.60 -16.02 -21.09
N PHE A 411 -0.55 -15.36 -20.58
CA PHE A 411 -0.56 -14.75 -19.26
C PHE A 411 -0.57 -13.23 -19.36
N THR A 412 -1.33 -12.57 -18.50
CA THR A 412 -1.30 -11.10 -18.43
C THR A 412 0.07 -10.57 -18.03
N SER A 413 0.42 -9.37 -18.49
CA SER A 413 1.76 -8.79 -18.28
C SER A 413 1.80 -7.50 -17.44
N CYS A 414 0.65 -6.98 -17.02
CA CYS A 414 0.54 -5.65 -16.39
C CYS A 414 1.12 -5.55 -14.96
N CYS A 415 1.33 -6.70 -14.28
CA CYS A 415 1.84 -6.78 -12.92
C CYS A 415 3.38 -6.97 -12.91
N PRO A 416 4.18 -5.96 -12.55
CA PRO A 416 5.65 -6.09 -12.58
C PRO A 416 6.20 -7.12 -11.58
N GLY A 417 5.52 -7.37 -10.47
CA GLY A 417 5.90 -8.44 -9.55
C GLY A 417 5.75 -9.84 -10.17
N TRP A 418 4.76 -10.03 -11.05
CA TRP A 418 4.61 -11.25 -11.83
C TRP A 418 5.68 -11.35 -12.92
N ILE A 419 5.95 -10.27 -13.65
CA ILE A 419 7.04 -10.24 -14.64
C ILE A 419 8.39 -10.59 -13.97
N ASN A 420 8.70 -9.96 -12.84
CA ASN A 420 9.91 -10.27 -12.07
C ASN A 420 9.97 -11.74 -11.63
N LEU A 421 8.82 -12.35 -11.30
CA LEU A 421 8.75 -13.77 -10.95
C LEU A 421 9.06 -14.66 -12.17
N VAL A 422 8.50 -14.34 -13.34
CA VAL A 422 8.75 -15.08 -14.59
C VAL A 422 10.23 -14.98 -14.97
N GLU A 423 10.76 -13.76 -15.10
CA GLU A 423 12.15 -13.54 -15.53
C GLU A 423 13.17 -14.24 -14.61
N LYS A 424 12.91 -14.31 -13.29
CA LYS A 424 13.85 -14.87 -12.32
C LYS A 424 13.63 -16.36 -12.01
N ASN A 425 12.41 -16.87 -12.16
CA ASN A 425 12.07 -18.22 -11.68
C ASN A 425 11.37 -19.12 -12.69
N TYR A 426 10.76 -18.56 -13.72
CA TYR A 426 10.01 -19.31 -14.73
C TYR A 426 10.28 -18.76 -16.14
N PRO A 427 11.55 -18.60 -16.57
CA PRO A 427 11.88 -17.95 -17.84
C PRO A 427 11.27 -18.67 -19.05
N GLU A 428 10.95 -19.95 -18.92
CA GLU A 428 10.21 -20.73 -19.93
C GLU A 428 8.82 -20.18 -20.23
N LEU A 429 8.23 -19.39 -19.32
CA LEU A 429 6.92 -18.75 -19.51
C LEU A 429 7.01 -17.39 -20.22
N ILE A 430 8.20 -16.87 -20.52
CA ILE A 430 8.36 -15.58 -21.22
C ILE A 430 7.56 -15.53 -22.54
N PRO A 431 7.60 -16.56 -23.43
CA PRO A 431 6.80 -16.55 -24.66
C PRO A 431 5.29 -16.52 -24.41
N HIS A 432 4.85 -16.99 -23.24
CA HIS A 432 3.44 -17.05 -22.87
C HIS A 432 2.92 -15.71 -22.31
N LEU A 433 3.79 -14.79 -21.89
CA LEU A 433 3.38 -13.46 -21.46
C LEU A 433 2.78 -12.66 -22.62
N SER A 434 1.74 -11.86 -22.33
CA SER A 434 1.29 -10.80 -23.24
C SER A 434 2.45 -9.87 -23.56
N SER A 435 2.58 -9.49 -24.82
CA SER A 435 3.57 -8.51 -25.26
C SER A 435 3.16 -7.08 -24.92
N CYS A 436 1.91 -6.86 -24.48
CA CYS A 436 1.42 -5.54 -24.13
C CYS A 436 2.21 -4.95 -22.95
N LYS A 437 2.55 -3.66 -23.02
CA LYS A 437 3.03 -2.90 -21.86
C LYS A 437 1.92 -2.81 -20.81
N SER A 438 2.31 -2.57 -19.57
CA SER A 438 1.34 -2.23 -18.55
C SER A 438 0.69 -0.85 -18.82
N PRO A 439 -0.43 -0.52 -18.14
CA PRO A 439 -1.02 0.82 -18.22
C PRO A 439 -0.01 1.94 -17.91
N GLN A 440 0.86 1.78 -16.91
CA GLN A 440 1.93 2.74 -16.63
C GLN A 440 2.90 2.90 -17.81
N GLY A 441 3.31 1.77 -18.41
CA GLY A 441 4.24 1.76 -19.53
C GLY A 441 3.64 2.43 -20.77
N MET A 442 2.37 2.12 -21.07
CA MET A 442 1.61 2.74 -22.16
C MET A 442 1.40 4.24 -21.92
N MET A 443 1.00 4.65 -20.71
CA MET A 443 0.78 6.06 -20.36
C MET A 443 2.06 6.88 -20.55
N GLY A 444 3.19 6.42 -20.00
CA GLY A 444 4.47 7.11 -20.17
C GLY A 444 4.88 7.23 -21.64
N ALA A 445 4.69 6.16 -22.42
CA ALA A 445 4.97 6.18 -23.86
C ALA A 445 4.10 7.20 -24.61
N LEU A 446 2.80 7.31 -24.28
CA LEU A 446 1.90 8.28 -24.90
C LEU A 446 2.23 9.72 -24.50
N ILE A 447 2.49 9.96 -23.21
CA ILE A 447 2.87 11.29 -22.72
C ILE A 447 4.09 11.79 -23.50
N LYS A 448 5.12 10.96 -23.64
CA LYS A 448 6.39 11.36 -24.26
C LYS A 448 6.35 11.37 -25.79
N ASN A 449 5.68 10.41 -26.44
CA ASN A 449 5.79 10.23 -27.90
C ASN A 449 4.58 10.73 -28.70
N VAL A 450 3.46 11.04 -28.04
CA VAL A 450 2.23 11.48 -28.71
C VAL A 450 1.79 12.83 -28.17
N TRP A 451 1.67 12.97 -26.85
CA TRP A 451 1.15 14.18 -26.23
C TRP A 451 2.17 15.34 -26.21
N ALA A 452 3.41 15.10 -25.77
CA ALA A 452 4.43 16.15 -25.72
C ALA A 452 4.72 16.79 -27.10
N PRO A 453 4.88 16.01 -28.20
CA PRO A 453 5.04 16.60 -29.54
C PRO A 453 3.84 17.43 -30.00
N ARG A 454 2.61 17.08 -29.61
CA ARG A 454 1.39 17.89 -29.91
C ARG A 454 1.40 19.25 -29.21
N LEU A 455 2.15 19.39 -28.13
CA LEU A 455 2.39 20.68 -27.46
C LEU A 455 3.67 21.36 -27.94
N GLU A 456 4.28 20.86 -29.02
CA GLU A 456 5.56 21.34 -29.54
C GLU A 456 6.68 21.30 -28.47
N ARG A 457 6.61 20.29 -27.59
CA ARG A 457 7.60 20.05 -26.53
C ARG A 457 8.47 18.84 -26.84
N ASP A 458 9.76 18.99 -26.57
CA ASP A 458 10.68 17.86 -26.60
C ASP A 458 10.37 16.92 -25.42
N PRO A 459 10.40 15.58 -25.60
CA PRO A 459 10.12 14.63 -24.54
C PRO A 459 11.00 14.80 -23.28
N ALA A 460 12.22 15.33 -23.43
CA ALA A 460 13.13 15.62 -22.31
C ALA A 460 12.65 16.83 -21.46
N ASP A 461 11.89 17.75 -22.06
CA ASP A 461 11.31 18.92 -21.35
C ASP A 461 10.09 18.54 -20.51
N VAL A 462 9.60 17.31 -20.61
CA VAL A 462 8.46 16.81 -19.84
C VAL A 462 8.97 15.92 -18.71
N VAL A 463 8.49 16.14 -17.48
CA VAL A 463 8.65 15.23 -16.35
C VAL A 463 7.36 14.44 -16.20
N SER A 464 7.43 13.13 -16.37
CA SER A 464 6.31 12.20 -16.21
C SER A 464 6.43 11.48 -14.87
N VAL A 465 5.51 11.75 -13.95
CA VAL A 465 5.42 11.10 -12.63
C VAL A 465 4.21 10.19 -12.59
N SER A 466 4.42 8.91 -12.33
CA SER A 466 3.31 7.99 -12.11
C SER A 466 3.01 7.85 -10.62
N VAL A 467 1.73 7.80 -10.25
CA VAL A 467 1.27 7.59 -8.87
C VAL A 467 0.64 6.22 -8.78
N MET A 468 1.28 5.31 -8.03
CA MET A 468 1.02 3.87 -8.12
C MET A 468 0.77 3.23 -6.75
N PRO A 469 -0.07 2.18 -6.66
CA PRO A 469 -0.25 1.41 -5.44
C PRO A 469 0.86 0.36 -5.22
N CYS A 470 1.96 0.43 -5.96
CA CYS A 470 2.93 -0.66 -6.12
C CYS A 470 4.37 -0.15 -6.11
N THR A 471 5.25 -0.84 -5.39
CA THR A 471 6.69 -0.56 -5.36
C THR A 471 7.40 -1.08 -6.60
N ALA A 472 7.05 -2.27 -7.09
CA ALA A 472 7.67 -2.87 -8.30
C ALA A 472 7.47 -2.02 -9.58
N LYS A 473 6.50 -1.09 -9.57
CA LYS A 473 6.32 -0.11 -10.66
C LYS A 473 7.51 0.86 -10.78
N LYS A 474 8.26 1.09 -9.69
CA LYS A 474 9.52 1.85 -9.71
C LYS A 474 10.55 1.12 -10.59
N GLY A 475 10.78 -0.18 -10.35
CA GLY A 475 11.68 -0.99 -11.17
C GLY A 475 11.21 -1.11 -12.63
N GLU A 476 9.89 -1.24 -12.85
CA GLU A 476 9.31 -1.26 -14.21
C GLU A 476 9.65 -0.01 -15.02
N ALA A 477 9.51 1.19 -14.43
CA ALA A 477 9.87 2.45 -15.10
C ALA A 477 11.36 2.53 -15.51
N HIS A 478 12.20 1.69 -14.89
CA HIS A 478 13.64 1.65 -15.14
C HIS A 478 14.05 0.52 -16.10
N ARG A 479 13.12 -0.30 -16.59
CA ARG A 479 13.41 -1.39 -17.52
C ARG A 479 13.99 -0.86 -18.85
N PRO A 480 15.11 -1.43 -19.35
CA PRO A 480 15.69 -1.00 -20.62
C PRO A 480 14.71 -1.10 -21.80
N ALA A 481 13.93 -2.19 -21.88
CA ALA A 481 12.92 -2.41 -22.91
C ALA A 481 11.83 -1.31 -22.94
N ASP A 482 11.51 -0.73 -21.78
CA ASP A 482 10.51 0.33 -21.66
C ASP A 482 11.11 1.74 -21.78
N ARG A 483 12.45 1.87 -21.78
CA ARG A 483 13.17 3.13 -22.03
C ARG A 483 13.52 3.32 -23.52
N GLY A 484 13.84 2.25 -24.24
CA GLY A 484 14.52 2.29 -25.55
C GLY A 484 13.76 2.84 -26.78
N ALA A 485 12.54 3.35 -26.64
CA ALA A 485 11.72 3.77 -27.79
C ALA A 485 11.53 5.29 -27.94
N THR A 486 11.90 6.08 -26.93
CA THR A 486 11.64 7.54 -26.89
C THR A 486 12.95 8.29 -27.09
N TYR A 487 13.02 9.11 -28.14
CA TYR A 487 14.19 9.90 -28.47
C TYR A 487 13.92 11.39 -28.29
N SER A 488 14.94 12.12 -27.84
CA SER A 488 14.93 13.56 -27.68
C SER A 488 15.92 14.19 -28.64
N SER A 489 15.65 15.43 -29.05
CA SER A 489 16.59 16.25 -29.81
C SER A 489 17.66 16.92 -28.93
N LYS A 490 17.52 16.84 -27.59
CA LYS A 490 18.33 17.56 -26.61
C LYS A 490 19.28 16.69 -25.80
N ILE A 491 19.02 15.39 -25.71
CA ILE A 491 19.85 14.46 -24.94
C ILE A 491 20.27 13.27 -25.79
N ASP A 492 21.54 12.89 -25.66
CA ASP A 492 22.08 11.70 -26.31
C ASP A 492 21.58 10.45 -25.59
N GLY A 493 20.72 9.68 -26.26
CA GLY A 493 20.17 8.42 -25.77
C GLY A 493 18.67 8.45 -25.46
N PRO A 494 18.11 7.32 -25.00
CA PRO A 494 16.68 7.19 -24.78
C PRO A 494 16.20 7.99 -23.56
N VAL A 495 15.07 8.68 -23.72
CA VAL A 495 14.37 9.35 -22.60
C VAL A 495 13.52 8.34 -21.85
N PRO A 496 13.52 8.33 -20.51
CA PRO A 496 12.57 7.52 -19.74
C PRO A 496 11.12 7.86 -20.10
N ASN A 497 10.30 6.82 -20.28
CA ASN A 497 8.84 6.99 -20.45
C ASN A 497 8.16 7.47 -19.17
N ASN A 498 8.66 7.04 -18.01
CA ASN A 498 8.28 7.53 -16.70
C ASN A 498 9.56 7.96 -15.98
N ASP A 499 9.64 9.21 -15.56
CA ASP A 499 10.81 9.76 -14.88
C ASP A 499 10.84 9.32 -13.41
N TYR A 500 9.69 9.36 -12.74
CA TYR A 500 9.53 8.98 -11.33
C TYR A 500 8.23 8.21 -11.08
N VAL A 501 8.20 7.40 -10.03
CA VAL A 501 7.02 6.66 -9.58
C VAL A 501 6.82 6.87 -8.08
N LEU A 502 5.77 7.59 -7.69
CA LEU A 502 5.39 7.75 -6.29
C LEU A 502 4.37 6.69 -5.87
N THR A 503 4.56 6.09 -4.69
CA THR A 503 3.53 5.24 -4.10
C THR A 503 2.33 6.06 -3.59
N THR A 504 1.20 5.40 -3.29
CA THR A 504 0.07 6.03 -2.56
C THR A 504 0.53 6.68 -1.25
N ARG A 505 1.47 6.05 -0.53
CA ARG A 505 2.02 6.59 0.72
C ARG A 505 2.92 7.79 0.49
N GLU A 506 3.78 7.75 -0.54
CA GLU A 506 4.67 8.86 -0.87
C GLU A 506 3.88 10.12 -1.26
N ILE A 507 2.87 9.99 -2.12
CA ILE A 507 2.04 11.14 -2.50
C ILE A 507 1.16 11.62 -1.33
N GLY A 508 0.63 10.70 -0.51
CA GLY A 508 -0.10 11.05 0.71
C GLY A 508 0.76 11.84 1.70
N ARG A 509 2.02 11.43 1.86
CA ARG A 509 3.02 12.18 2.63
C ARG A 509 3.27 13.55 2.02
N LEU A 510 3.41 13.68 0.71
CA LEU A 510 3.61 14.98 0.05
C LEU A 510 2.47 15.96 0.32
N PHE A 511 1.21 15.48 0.22
CA PHE A 511 0.04 16.30 0.57
C PHE A 511 0.10 16.76 2.03
N ARG A 512 0.43 15.88 2.98
CA ARG A 512 0.60 16.24 4.40
C ARG A 512 1.72 17.27 4.59
N LEU A 513 2.88 17.08 3.94
CA LEU A 513 4.02 18.01 4.00
C LEU A 513 3.67 19.40 3.47
N ARG A 514 2.84 19.48 2.41
CA ARG A 514 2.34 20.74 1.84
C ARG A 514 1.03 21.23 2.49
N LYS A 515 0.56 20.55 3.55
CA LYS A 515 -0.67 20.87 4.29
C LYS A 515 -1.93 20.96 3.40
N ILE A 516 -1.98 20.13 2.36
CA ILE A 516 -3.12 20.03 1.46
C ILE A 516 -4.13 19.06 2.06
N ALA A 517 -5.30 19.59 2.45
CA ALA A 517 -6.41 18.80 2.98
C ALA A 517 -7.27 18.26 1.82
N LEU A 518 -6.83 17.19 1.16
CA LEU A 518 -7.55 16.59 0.02
C LEU A 518 -9.07 16.44 0.24
N PRO A 519 -9.58 15.94 1.39
CA PRO A 519 -11.01 15.73 1.58
C PRO A 519 -11.84 17.02 1.56
N ALA A 520 -11.20 18.18 1.75
CA ALA A 520 -11.85 19.49 1.76
C ALA A 520 -11.74 20.23 0.42
N LEU A 521 -11.05 19.66 -0.58
CA LEU A 521 -10.93 20.27 -1.89
C LEU A 521 -12.19 20.05 -2.72
N ASP A 522 -12.51 21.03 -3.56
CA ASP A 522 -13.48 20.85 -4.63
C ASP A 522 -12.89 19.93 -5.70
N ALA A 523 -13.73 19.05 -6.24
CA ALA A 523 -13.31 18.10 -7.25
C ALA A 523 -13.00 18.82 -8.58
N GLN A 524 -11.87 18.47 -9.19
CA GLN A 524 -11.52 18.86 -10.56
C GLN A 524 -11.55 17.64 -11.48
N VAL A 525 -11.53 17.87 -12.79
CA VAL A 525 -11.44 16.78 -13.77
C VAL A 525 -9.99 16.57 -14.21
N PRO A 526 -9.56 15.32 -14.49
CA PRO A 526 -8.29 15.07 -15.16
C PRO A 526 -8.18 15.84 -16.49
N ASP A 527 -6.97 16.17 -16.91
CA ASP A 527 -6.73 16.92 -18.14
C ASP A 527 -6.91 16.06 -19.40
N ASP A 528 -7.42 16.67 -20.47
CA ASP A 528 -7.55 16.05 -21.79
C ASP A 528 -6.22 16.05 -22.57
N PRO A 529 -6.02 15.14 -23.54
CA PRO A 529 -6.94 14.07 -23.98
C PRO A 529 -6.74 12.75 -23.23
N LEU A 530 -5.81 12.67 -22.28
CA LEU A 530 -5.43 11.42 -21.59
C LEU A 530 -6.14 11.26 -20.23
N GLY A 531 -7.24 12.00 -20.02
CA GLY A 531 -8.01 12.04 -18.78
C GLY A 531 -9.33 11.25 -18.79
N GLU A 532 -9.92 11.01 -19.97
CA GLU A 532 -11.18 10.26 -20.12
C GLU A 532 -10.98 8.76 -19.84
N SER A 533 -11.91 8.10 -19.16
CA SER A 533 -11.77 6.66 -18.88
C SER A 533 -13.12 5.96 -18.72
N THR A 534 -13.09 4.62 -18.76
CA THR A 534 -14.27 3.77 -18.56
C THR A 534 -14.28 3.04 -17.22
N GLY A 535 -15.44 2.51 -16.84
CA GLY A 535 -15.62 1.62 -15.69
C GLY A 535 -14.76 0.35 -15.78
N ALA A 536 -14.52 -0.19 -16.99
CA ALA A 536 -13.61 -1.33 -17.20
C ALA A 536 -12.18 -1.02 -16.74
N ALA A 537 -11.69 0.19 -17.00
CA ALA A 537 -10.38 0.61 -16.55
C ALA A 537 -10.29 0.78 -15.02
N VAL A 538 -11.40 1.09 -14.34
CA VAL A 538 -11.42 1.12 -12.86
C VAL A 538 -11.26 -0.28 -12.28
N LEU A 539 -11.81 -1.30 -12.94
CA LEU A 539 -11.72 -2.70 -12.50
C LEU A 539 -10.28 -3.23 -12.45
N PHE A 540 -9.33 -2.67 -13.22
CA PHE A 540 -7.89 -3.03 -13.15
C PHE A 540 -7.33 -3.00 -11.73
N GLY A 541 -7.91 -2.18 -10.84
CA GLY A 541 -7.48 -2.11 -9.45
C GLY A 541 -7.75 -3.38 -8.64
N ALA A 542 -8.75 -4.18 -9.04
CA ALA A 542 -9.16 -5.42 -8.37
C ALA A 542 -8.76 -6.66 -9.19
N THR A 543 -8.44 -7.75 -8.49
CA THR A 543 -8.19 -9.04 -9.13
C THR A 543 -9.39 -9.54 -9.92
N GLY A 544 -9.17 -9.94 -11.17
CA GLY A 544 -10.17 -10.39 -12.13
C GLY A 544 -10.71 -9.26 -13.01
N GLY A 545 -10.37 -8.00 -12.73
CA GLY A 545 -10.83 -6.86 -13.52
C GLY A 545 -10.16 -6.75 -14.89
N VAL A 546 -8.88 -7.11 -15.00
CA VAL A 546 -8.16 -7.14 -16.28
C VAL A 546 -8.76 -8.22 -17.18
N MET A 547 -8.94 -9.43 -16.61
CA MET A 547 -9.57 -10.56 -17.28
C MET A 547 -10.97 -10.22 -17.78
N GLU A 548 -11.82 -9.66 -16.91
CA GLU A 548 -13.19 -9.26 -17.26
C GLU A 548 -13.21 -8.30 -18.45
N ALA A 549 -12.35 -7.29 -18.44
CA ALA A 549 -12.35 -6.26 -19.48
C ALA A 549 -11.75 -6.75 -20.81
N ALA A 550 -10.67 -7.54 -20.76
CA ALA A 550 -10.08 -8.17 -21.95
C ALA A 550 -11.07 -9.12 -22.64
N LEU A 551 -11.82 -9.92 -21.86
CA LEU A 551 -12.81 -10.86 -22.42
C LEU A 551 -14.01 -10.15 -23.04
N ARG A 552 -14.49 -9.05 -22.43
CA ARG A 552 -15.54 -8.21 -23.04
C ARG A 552 -15.10 -7.73 -24.42
N THR A 553 -13.92 -7.13 -24.50
CA THR A 553 -13.40 -6.61 -25.77
C THR A 553 -13.14 -7.72 -26.79
N ALA A 554 -12.52 -8.83 -26.40
CA ALA A 554 -12.28 -9.95 -27.29
C ALA A 554 -13.58 -10.56 -27.83
N TYR A 555 -14.61 -10.70 -27.00
CA TYR A 555 -15.91 -11.20 -27.43
C TYR A 555 -16.58 -10.27 -28.44
N GLU A 556 -16.64 -8.96 -28.17
CA GLU A 556 -17.33 -8.00 -29.03
C GLU A 556 -16.62 -7.82 -30.38
N LEU A 557 -15.28 -7.79 -30.37
CA LEU A 557 -14.49 -7.78 -31.60
C LEU A 557 -14.71 -9.04 -32.43
N ALA A 558 -14.82 -10.20 -31.78
CA ALA A 558 -15.03 -11.47 -32.46
C ALA A 558 -16.48 -11.74 -32.88
N SER A 559 -17.46 -11.06 -32.26
CA SER A 559 -18.87 -11.22 -32.60
C SER A 559 -19.36 -10.22 -33.66
N GLY A 560 -18.50 -9.28 -34.07
CA GLY A 560 -18.88 -8.19 -34.95
C GLY A 560 -19.75 -7.13 -34.26
N GLY A 561 -19.56 -6.93 -32.95
CA GLY A 561 -20.25 -5.91 -32.15
C GLY A 561 -21.45 -6.40 -31.33
N GLN A 562 -21.63 -7.72 -31.18
CA GLN A 562 -22.60 -8.25 -30.20
C GLN A 562 -22.01 -8.19 -28.81
N GLU A 563 -22.76 -7.62 -27.87
CA GLU A 563 -22.38 -7.58 -26.47
C GLU A 563 -22.20 -8.98 -25.90
N LEU A 564 -21.15 -9.15 -25.08
CA LEU A 564 -20.97 -10.34 -24.30
C LEU A 564 -22.20 -10.55 -23.39
N PRO A 565 -22.96 -11.66 -23.54
CA PRO A 565 -24.06 -11.97 -22.65
C PRO A 565 -23.58 -11.92 -21.21
N LYS A 566 -24.43 -11.47 -20.29
CA LYS A 566 -24.08 -11.34 -18.87
C LYS A 566 -23.51 -12.65 -18.34
N MET A 567 -22.19 -12.77 -18.36
CA MET A 567 -21.46 -13.88 -17.75
C MET A 567 -21.82 -13.87 -16.26
N GLU A 568 -21.88 -15.03 -15.63
CA GLU A 568 -21.75 -15.10 -14.17
C GLU A 568 -20.30 -14.74 -13.79
N MET A 569 -19.93 -13.48 -14.00
CA MET A 569 -18.61 -12.94 -13.67
C MET A 569 -18.34 -12.91 -12.16
N SER A 570 -19.34 -13.29 -11.35
CA SER A 570 -19.15 -13.70 -9.96
C SER A 570 -18.02 -14.73 -9.81
N ASP A 571 -17.81 -15.59 -10.82
CA ASP A 571 -16.84 -16.68 -10.76
C ASP A 571 -15.38 -16.20 -10.82
N ILE A 572 -15.11 -15.00 -11.38
CA ILE A 572 -13.76 -14.43 -11.50
C ILE A 572 -13.52 -13.22 -10.56
N ARG A 573 -14.54 -12.77 -9.84
CA ARG A 573 -14.47 -11.71 -8.83
C ARG A 573 -14.21 -12.28 -7.44
N GLY A 574 -13.77 -11.43 -6.51
CA GLY A 574 -13.56 -11.82 -5.10
C GLY A 574 -12.11 -12.18 -4.76
N LEU A 575 -11.91 -12.65 -3.52
CA LEU A 575 -10.61 -12.86 -2.88
C LEU A 575 -10.15 -14.34 -2.78
N GLN A 576 -10.82 -15.23 -3.52
CA GLN A 576 -10.41 -16.63 -3.65
C GLN A 576 -9.07 -16.69 -4.42
N GLY A 577 -8.12 -17.50 -3.95
CA GLY A 577 -6.74 -17.52 -4.44
C GLY A 577 -6.60 -17.80 -5.94
N VAL A 578 -7.34 -18.79 -6.43
CA VAL A 578 -7.51 -19.10 -7.85
C VAL A 578 -8.99 -19.11 -8.16
N LYS A 579 -9.36 -18.43 -9.25
CA LYS A 579 -10.72 -18.32 -9.77
C LYS A 579 -10.71 -18.73 -11.23
N SER A 580 -11.80 -19.30 -11.73
CA SER A 580 -11.87 -19.76 -13.11
C SER A 580 -13.26 -19.61 -13.70
N SER A 581 -13.31 -19.46 -15.01
CA SER A 581 -14.56 -19.46 -15.76
C SER A 581 -14.31 -19.98 -17.19
N ARG A 582 -15.38 -20.11 -17.97
CA ARG A 582 -15.34 -20.51 -19.38
C ARG A 582 -16.17 -19.55 -20.20
N VAL A 583 -15.62 -19.12 -21.32
CA VAL A 583 -16.24 -18.13 -22.19
C VAL A 583 -16.24 -18.65 -23.61
N CYS A 584 -17.41 -18.68 -24.24
CA CYS A 584 -17.49 -18.99 -25.67
C CYS A 584 -17.25 -17.70 -26.45
N ILE A 585 -16.06 -17.55 -27.05
CA ILE A 585 -15.76 -16.44 -27.95
C ILE A 585 -16.22 -16.86 -29.36
N PRO A 586 -17.16 -16.13 -30.00
CA PRO A 586 -17.65 -16.47 -31.32
C PRO A 586 -16.54 -16.38 -32.39
N ASN A 587 -16.75 -17.06 -33.52
CA ASN A 587 -15.83 -16.95 -34.65
C ASN A 587 -16.09 -15.61 -35.37
N PRO A 588 -15.06 -14.80 -35.68
CA PRO A 588 -15.21 -13.52 -36.39
C PRO A 588 -15.96 -13.56 -37.73
N ASP A 589 -15.98 -14.71 -38.40
CA ASP A 589 -16.68 -14.90 -39.68
C ASP A 589 -18.14 -15.37 -39.51
N GLY A 590 -18.60 -15.55 -38.27
CA GLY A 590 -19.92 -16.08 -37.93
C GLY A 590 -20.15 -17.54 -38.35
N LYS A 591 -19.13 -18.26 -38.80
CA LYS A 591 -19.23 -19.63 -39.31
C LYS A 591 -18.60 -20.63 -38.34
N GLY A 592 -19.40 -21.60 -37.90
CA GLY A 592 -18.97 -22.67 -36.99
C GLY A 592 -19.06 -22.33 -35.50
N PRO A 593 -18.80 -23.30 -34.62
CA PRO A 593 -18.82 -23.08 -33.17
C PRO A 593 -17.67 -22.15 -32.75
N GLY A 594 -17.96 -21.18 -31.88
CA GLY A 594 -16.95 -20.33 -31.26
C GLY A 594 -15.94 -21.11 -30.42
N ALA A 595 -14.81 -20.48 -30.08
CA ALA A 595 -13.80 -21.06 -29.23
C ALA A 595 -14.22 -20.97 -27.75
N VAL A 596 -14.26 -22.11 -27.05
CA VAL A 596 -14.41 -22.12 -25.59
C VAL A 596 -13.07 -21.80 -24.96
N VAL A 597 -12.94 -20.58 -24.45
CA VAL A 597 -11.76 -20.07 -23.76
C VAL A 597 -11.90 -20.35 -22.28
N ARG A 598 -10.97 -21.13 -21.72
CA ARG A 598 -10.86 -21.41 -20.30
C ARG A 598 -10.01 -20.32 -19.67
N VAL A 599 -10.57 -19.61 -18.70
CA VAL A 599 -9.90 -18.47 -18.08
C VAL A 599 -9.59 -18.74 -16.63
N GLY A 600 -8.40 -18.30 -16.19
CA GLY A 600 -7.94 -18.37 -14.82
C GLY A 600 -7.57 -16.99 -14.29
N VAL A 601 -7.90 -16.70 -13.04
CA VAL A 601 -7.45 -15.49 -12.34
C VAL A 601 -6.78 -15.95 -11.06
N VAL A 602 -5.52 -15.59 -10.87
CA VAL A 602 -4.76 -15.91 -9.66
C VAL A 602 -4.16 -14.66 -9.05
N HIS A 603 -4.24 -14.56 -7.72
CA HIS A 603 -3.64 -13.45 -7.00
C HIS A 603 -2.88 -13.90 -5.74
N GLY A 604 -1.70 -13.32 -5.52
CA GLY A 604 -0.77 -13.75 -4.50
C GLY A 604 0.25 -14.73 -5.08
N THR A 605 1.52 -14.38 -4.96
CA THR A 605 2.63 -15.15 -5.55
C THR A 605 2.68 -16.62 -5.11
N ALA A 606 2.29 -16.94 -3.87
CA ALA A 606 2.22 -18.33 -3.40
C ALA A 606 1.14 -19.14 -4.14
N GLU A 607 -0.05 -18.55 -4.35
CA GLU A 607 -1.14 -19.16 -5.12
C GLU A 607 -0.75 -19.30 -6.59
N THR A 608 -0.05 -18.30 -7.16
CA THR A 608 0.49 -18.37 -8.51
C THR A 608 1.43 -19.56 -8.69
N ARG A 609 2.40 -19.74 -7.79
CA ARG A 609 3.31 -20.89 -7.84
C ARG A 609 2.55 -22.21 -7.74
N ALA A 610 1.60 -22.31 -6.82
CA ALA A 610 0.77 -23.51 -6.67
C ALA A 610 -0.04 -23.82 -7.94
N LEU A 611 -0.59 -22.79 -8.60
CA LEU A 611 -1.28 -22.94 -9.87
C LEU A 611 -0.33 -23.42 -10.98
N LEU A 612 0.84 -22.81 -11.12
CA LEU A 612 1.83 -23.21 -12.14
C LEU A 612 2.28 -24.67 -11.98
N GLU A 613 2.50 -25.14 -10.75
CA GLU A 613 2.81 -26.55 -10.50
C GLU A 613 1.65 -27.48 -10.90
N ARG A 614 0.40 -27.11 -10.61
CA ARG A 614 -0.78 -27.87 -11.06
C ARG A 614 -0.90 -27.91 -12.58
N MET A 615 -0.64 -26.79 -13.25
CA MET A 615 -0.61 -26.71 -14.72
C MET A 615 0.45 -27.64 -15.30
N LYS A 616 1.65 -27.64 -14.73
CA LYS A 616 2.78 -28.49 -15.13
C LYS A 616 2.49 -29.97 -14.93
N LEU A 617 1.79 -30.33 -13.85
CA LEU A 617 1.35 -31.71 -13.57
C LEU A 617 0.17 -32.16 -14.45
N GLY A 618 -0.36 -31.30 -15.32
CA GLY A 618 -1.47 -31.64 -16.20
C GLY A 618 -2.83 -31.76 -15.48
N ASP A 619 -3.00 -31.10 -14.34
CA ASP A 619 -4.28 -31.08 -13.62
C ASP A 619 -5.39 -30.54 -14.55
N PRO A 620 -6.45 -31.33 -14.85
CA PRO A 620 -7.55 -30.90 -15.72
C PRO A 620 -8.25 -29.63 -15.23
N ALA A 621 -8.29 -29.39 -13.92
CA ALA A 621 -8.90 -28.21 -13.31
C ALA A 621 -7.99 -26.97 -13.34
N ALA A 622 -6.74 -27.12 -13.78
CA ALA A 622 -5.78 -26.03 -13.97
C ALA A 622 -5.44 -25.77 -15.45
N GLN A 623 -6.22 -26.33 -16.38
CA GLN A 623 -6.00 -26.10 -17.81
C GLN A 623 -6.70 -24.81 -18.26
N PHE A 624 -5.89 -23.81 -18.60
CA PHE A 624 -6.36 -22.49 -19.02
C PHE A 624 -5.80 -22.13 -20.38
N ASP A 625 -6.50 -21.23 -21.07
CA ASP A 625 -6.08 -20.62 -22.34
C ASP A 625 -5.64 -19.17 -22.10
N PHE A 626 -6.22 -18.47 -21.11
CA PHE A 626 -5.82 -17.13 -20.71
C PHE A 626 -5.83 -16.99 -19.18
N VAL A 627 -4.75 -16.46 -18.60
CA VAL A 627 -4.56 -16.40 -17.15
C VAL A 627 -4.14 -14.99 -16.71
N GLU A 628 -4.95 -14.37 -15.85
CA GLU A 628 -4.58 -13.15 -15.13
C GLU A 628 -3.75 -13.49 -13.89
N VAL A 629 -2.60 -12.84 -13.74
CA VAL A 629 -1.70 -13.04 -12.60
C VAL A 629 -1.38 -11.72 -11.90
N MET A 630 -1.73 -11.65 -10.62
CA MET A 630 -1.39 -10.52 -9.75
C MET A 630 -0.53 -10.99 -8.58
N ALA A 631 0.67 -10.41 -8.38
CA ALA A 631 1.56 -10.84 -7.30
C ALA A 631 1.00 -10.57 -5.88
N CYS A 632 0.18 -9.53 -5.71
CA CYS A 632 -0.36 -9.11 -4.41
C CYS A 632 -1.74 -9.72 -4.15
N ARG A 633 -2.05 -10.05 -2.89
CA ARG A 633 -3.39 -10.54 -2.51
C ARG A 633 -4.42 -9.44 -2.76
N GLY A 634 -5.52 -9.80 -3.43
CA GLY A 634 -6.56 -8.85 -3.85
C GLY A 634 -6.18 -7.98 -5.06
N GLY A 635 -5.00 -8.17 -5.66
CA GLY A 635 -4.52 -7.34 -6.77
C GLY A 635 -3.93 -6.00 -6.29
N CYS A 636 -4.04 -4.96 -7.13
CA CYS A 636 -3.42 -3.66 -6.89
C CYS A 636 -3.98 -2.92 -5.67
N ILE A 637 -5.24 -3.16 -5.25
CA ILE A 637 -5.78 -2.64 -3.98
C ILE A 637 -5.04 -3.13 -2.74
N GLY A 638 -4.33 -4.27 -2.84
CA GLY A 638 -3.44 -4.80 -1.81
C GLY A 638 -1.96 -4.63 -2.12
N GLY A 639 -1.61 -3.75 -3.06
CA GLY A 639 -0.24 -3.54 -3.52
C GLY A 639 0.69 -3.02 -2.42
N GLY A 640 1.99 -3.34 -2.52
CA GLY A 640 2.98 -2.98 -1.51
C GLY A 640 3.24 -1.48 -1.35
N GLY A 641 2.74 -0.64 -2.25
CA GLY A 641 2.80 0.83 -2.18
C GLY A 641 1.51 1.47 -1.61
N GLN A 642 0.50 0.69 -1.25
CA GLN A 642 -0.76 1.20 -0.71
C GLN A 642 -0.64 1.68 0.74
N SER A 643 -1.62 2.46 1.19
CA SER A 643 -1.75 2.84 2.60
C SER A 643 -1.71 1.63 3.53
N LYS A 644 -0.93 1.75 4.61
CA LYS A 644 -0.83 0.72 5.65
C LYS A 644 -2.15 0.66 6.43
N SER A 645 -2.59 -0.54 6.79
CA SER A 645 -3.84 -0.72 7.52
C SER A 645 -3.78 -1.98 8.38
N ASP A 646 -4.22 -1.86 9.63
CA ASP A 646 -4.44 -2.98 10.55
C ASP A 646 -5.90 -3.48 10.52
N ASP A 647 -6.72 -2.99 9.59
CA ASP A 647 -8.08 -3.47 9.36
C ASP A 647 -8.06 -4.78 8.55
N ALA A 648 -8.53 -5.86 9.17
CA ALA A 648 -8.59 -7.19 8.55
C ALA A 648 -9.46 -7.21 7.27
N LEU A 649 -10.41 -6.29 7.15
CA LEU A 649 -11.36 -6.22 6.04
C LEU A 649 -10.98 -5.15 5.00
N VAL A 650 -9.80 -4.52 5.11
CA VAL A 650 -9.40 -3.40 4.25
C VAL A 650 -9.48 -3.75 2.76
N LEU A 651 -9.05 -4.96 2.36
CA LEU A 651 -9.11 -5.39 0.96
C LEU A 651 -10.55 -5.55 0.47
N GLN A 652 -11.47 -6.04 1.31
CA GLN A 652 -12.88 -6.15 0.95
C GLN A 652 -13.51 -4.77 0.76
N LYS A 653 -13.20 -3.83 1.67
CA LYS A 653 -13.69 -2.44 1.61
C LYS A 653 -13.18 -1.73 0.35
N ARG A 654 -11.88 -1.85 0.05
CA ARG A 654 -11.28 -1.30 -1.17
C ARG A 654 -11.90 -1.93 -2.43
N MET A 655 -12.06 -3.24 -2.46
CA MET A 655 -12.64 -3.96 -3.60
C MET A 655 -14.11 -3.58 -3.84
N ALA A 656 -14.92 -3.47 -2.78
CA ALA A 656 -16.31 -3.02 -2.89
C ALA A 656 -16.41 -1.62 -3.49
N HIS A 657 -15.48 -0.72 -3.14
CA HIS A 657 -15.44 0.62 -3.73
C HIS A 657 -15.07 0.59 -5.22
N VAL A 658 -14.15 -0.27 -5.65
CA VAL A 658 -13.82 -0.46 -7.08
C VAL A 658 -15.07 -0.86 -7.88
N TYR A 659 -15.83 -1.86 -7.42
CA TYR A 659 -17.04 -2.29 -8.13
C TYR A 659 -18.14 -1.23 -8.17
N ASN A 660 -18.32 -0.49 -7.07
CA ASN A 660 -19.28 0.62 -7.01
C ASN A 660 -18.95 1.73 -8.02
N LEU A 661 -17.65 1.99 -8.28
CA LEU A 661 -17.24 2.95 -9.30
C LEU A 661 -17.54 2.46 -10.72
N ASP A 662 -17.28 1.18 -11.03
CA ASP A 662 -17.66 0.58 -12.32
C ASP A 662 -19.18 0.61 -12.54
N GLU A 663 -19.96 0.20 -11.55
CA GLU A 663 -21.43 0.18 -11.64
C GLU A 663 -22.06 1.55 -11.90
N LYS A 664 -21.39 2.63 -11.46
CA LYS A 664 -21.82 4.02 -11.66
C LYS A 664 -21.26 4.67 -12.91
N SER A 665 -20.33 4.02 -13.62
CA SER A 665 -19.71 4.59 -14.81
C SER A 665 -20.66 4.50 -16.00
N GLU A 666 -20.80 5.60 -16.75
CA GLU A 666 -21.62 5.65 -17.97
C GLU A 666 -20.99 4.81 -19.10
N LEU A 667 -19.67 4.97 -19.31
CA LEU A 667 -18.88 4.13 -20.20
C LEU A 667 -18.29 2.96 -19.42
N ARG A 668 -18.54 1.72 -19.84
CA ARG A 668 -18.09 0.52 -19.11
C ARG A 668 -17.22 -0.43 -19.94
N LYS A 669 -16.97 -0.10 -21.20
CA LYS A 669 -16.18 -0.94 -22.11
C LYS A 669 -15.10 -0.09 -22.77
N SER A 670 -13.88 -0.60 -22.76
CA SER A 670 -12.71 0.13 -23.28
C SER A 670 -12.80 0.45 -24.77
N HIS A 671 -13.39 -0.44 -25.57
CA HIS A 671 -13.59 -0.21 -27.00
C HIS A 671 -14.69 0.82 -27.30
N ASP A 672 -15.56 1.14 -26.34
CA ASP A 672 -16.59 2.19 -26.48
C ASP A 672 -16.06 3.57 -26.09
N ASN A 673 -14.83 3.67 -25.57
CA ASN A 673 -14.23 4.94 -25.15
C ASN A 673 -13.92 5.81 -26.38
N PRO A 674 -14.61 6.95 -26.59
CA PRO A 674 -14.45 7.77 -27.80
C PRO A 674 -13.04 8.32 -27.96
N SER A 675 -12.39 8.70 -26.86
CA SER A 675 -11.00 9.20 -26.90
C SER A 675 -10.00 8.11 -27.27
N ILE A 676 -10.27 6.85 -26.90
CA ILE A 676 -9.45 5.70 -27.30
C ILE A 676 -9.61 5.43 -28.79
N GLN A 677 -10.85 5.40 -29.29
CA GLN A 677 -11.14 5.23 -30.72
C GLN A 677 -10.43 6.31 -31.55
N LYS A 678 -10.59 7.58 -31.14
CA LYS A 678 -9.92 8.72 -31.79
C LYS A 678 -8.40 8.61 -31.76
N LEU A 679 -7.81 8.13 -30.65
CA LEU A 679 -6.35 7.93 -30.55
C LEU A 679 -5.86 6.86 -31.53
N TYR A 680 -6.61 5.75 -31.68
CA TYR A 680 -6.31 4.75 -32.69
C TYR A 680 -6.42 5.34 -34.10
N GLU A 681 -7.54 5.97 -34.44
CA GLU A 681 -7.74 6.55 -35.77
C GLU A 681 -6.69 7.59 -36.16
N SER A 682 -6.27 8.44 -35.21
CA SER A 682 -5.37 9.55 -35.50
C SER A 682 -3.88 9.24 -35.37
N GLU A 683 -3.46 8.34 -34.48
CA GLU A 683 -2.05 8.18 -34.11
C GLU A 683 -1.53 6.75 -34.13
N LEU A 684 -2.34 5.78 -33.68
CA LEU A 684 -1.89 4.40 -33.47
C LEU A 684 -2.31 3.45 -34.59
N GLY A 685 -3.24 3.84 -35.45
CA GLY A 685 -3.87 3.00 -36.48
C GLY A 685 -4.94 2.09 -35.88
N ARG A 686 -4.58 0.84 -35.61
CA ARG A 686 -5.47 -0.16 -34.99
C ARG A 686 -4.71 -0.99 -33.95
N PRO A 687 -5.42 -1.65 -33.02
CA PRO A 687 -4.79 -2.62 -32.13
C PRO A 687 -3.97 -3.67 -32.90
N GLY A 688 -2.77 -3.97 -32.40
CA GLY A 688 -1.80 -4.88 -33.01
C GLY A 688 -1.17 -4.39 -34.31
N SER A 689 -1.40 -3.14 -34.73
CA SER A 689 -0.70 -2.55 -35.89
C SER A 689 0.78 -2.27 -35.59
N ALA A 690 1.61 -2.05 -36.62
CA ALA A 690 3.03 -1.78 -36.43
C ALA A 690 3.31 -0.56 -35.53
N ARG A 691 2.52 0.52 -35.67
CA ARG A 691 2.67 1.74 -34.86
C ARG A 691 2.25 1.49 -33.41
N SER A 692 1.10 0.84 -33.21
CA SER A 692 0.67 0.46 -31.86
C SER A 692 1.67 -0.49 -31.19
N HIS A 693 2.14 -1.51 -31.90
CA HIS A 693 3.12 -2.47 -31.41
C HIS A 693 4.44 -1.79 -31.00
N ALA A 694 4.94 -0.85 -31.80
CA ALA A 694 6.17 -0.13 -31.49
C ALA A 694 6.08 0.72 -30.21
N LEU A 695 4.91 1.30 -29.91
CA LEU A 695 4.74 2.17 -28.74
C LEU A 695 4.22 1.42 -27.51
N LEU A 696 3.26 0.52 -27.70
CA LEU A 696 2.46 -0.07 -26.63
C LEU A 696 2.86 -1.50 -26.28
N HIS A 697 3.77 -2.15 -27.03
CA HIS A 697 4.27 -3.49 -26.71
C HIS A 697 5.72 -3.46 -26.24
N THR A 698 6.13 -4.51 -25.55
CA THR A 698 7.45 -4.68 -24.93
C THR A 698 7.92 -6.14 -25.02
N HIS A 699 9.09 -6.41 -24.49
CA HIS A 699 9.67 -7.75 -24.40
C HIS A 699 10.32 -7.96 -23.02
N TYR A 700 10.49 -9.22 -22.66
CA TYR A 700 11.05 -9.63 -21.36
C TYR A 700 12.34 -10.42 -21.56
N SER A 701 13.14 -10.50 -20.50
CA SER A 701 14.46 -11.12 -20.54
C SER A 701 14.60 -12.21 -19.48
N ASP A 702 15.28 -13.30 -19.81
CA ASP A 702 15.66 -14.29 -18.81
C ASP A 702 16.70 -13.69 -17.86
N ARG A 703 16.37 -13.67 -16.56
CA ARG A 703 17.22 -13.19 -15.47
C ARG A 703 17.48 -14.28 -14.44
N SER A 704 17.14 -15.53 -14.72
CA SER A 704 17.25 -16.66 -13.78
C SER A 704 18.69 -16.85 -13.31
N GLU A 705 19.67 -16.77 -14.22
CA GLU A 705 21.11 -16.88 -13.91
C GLU A 705 21.68 -15.68 -13.12
N GLN A 706 20.97 -14.53 -13.11
CA GLN A 706 21.40 -13.33 -12.40
C GLN A 706 21.00 -13.35 -10.91
N THR A 707 20.26 -14.39 -10.48
CA THR A 707 19.68 -14.48 -9.15
C THR A 707 20.02 -15.80 -8.45
N THR A 708 20.11 -15.77 -7.12
CA THR A 708 20.38 -16.97 -6.29
C THR A 708 19.19 -17.39 -5.45
#